data_AF-A0A061ING4-F1
#
_entry.id   AF-A0A061ING4-F1
#
_cell.length_a   1.000
_cell.length_b   1.000
_cell.length_c   1.000
_cell.angle_alpha   90.00
_cell.angle_beta   90.00
_cell.angle_gamma   90.00
#
_symmetry.space_group_name_H-M   'P 1'
#
loop_
_entity.id
_entity.type
_entity.pdbx_description
1 polymer ?
#
loop_
_entity_poly.entity_id
_entity_poly.type
_entity_poly.pdbx_seq_one_letter_code
_entity_poly.pdbx_strand_id
1 'polypeptide(L)'
;MAPPSEETPLIPQRSCSLSSSEAGSLHVLLPPRGSGPPQRLSFSFGDYLAEDLCVQAAKACGILPVYHSLFALATEDLSCWFPPSHIFSVEDVDTQVLVYRLRFYFPDWFGLETCHRFGLRKDLTSAILDLHVLEHLFAQHRSDLVSGRLPVGLSLKEQGECLSLAVLDLAQMARERAQRPGELLKTVRELTPGLRLSCLPQLFQTFCDFPEIVDVSIKQAPRVGPAGEHRLVTITRTDSHILEAEFPGLPEALSFLALVDGYFRLTCDSRHFFCKEVAPPRLLEEVAELCHGPITSDFAIHKLKASGSLPGSYILRRSPQDYDSFLLTACVQTPLGPDYKGCLIRRDPTGAFSLVGLSQPHRSLRELLAACWHSGLHVDGTELNLTLCCTPRPKEKSNLIVVRRGCTPAPHPGRASPCFTLTQLSFHTIPAESLEWHENLGHGSFTKIYRGCRREAVDGETHDTEVLLKVMDARHRNCMESFLEAASLMSQVSYPHLVLLHGVCMAGDSIMVQEFVYLGAIDMYLRKRGHLVPASWKLQVIKQLAYALNYLEDKGLPHGNVSARKVLLAREGMDGSPPFIKLSDPGVSPTVLSLEMLTDRIPWVAPECLQEARTLGLEADKWGFGATVWEVFSGGPRHITSLEPAKVVQLLNWERASRDSEGELLPLGKDYYVVREPGQSPIFWYAPESLSDNIFSRQSDVWSFGVVLYELFTYSDKSCSPSAEFLRMLGPERDGPALCRLLELLAEGRRLPPPAACPMEVQELMQLCWAPSPQDRPAFSALSPQLDALWRGSPG
;
A
#
# COMPACT_ATOMS: atom_id res chain seq x y z
N MET A 1 65.94 11.19 -38.68
CA MET A 1 66.37 12.41 -37.97
C MET A 1 65.23 12.81 -37.05
N ALA A 2 65.52 12.81 -35.74
CA ALA A 2 64.62 13.05 -34.60
C ALA A 2 64.25 14.55 -34.43
N PRO A 3 63.49 14.98 -33.39
CA PRO A 3 62.40 14.36 -32.60
C PRO A 3 61.15 15.29 -32.48
N PRO A 4 60.07 14.87 -31.78
CA PRO A 4 59.01 15.78 -31.34
C PRO A 4 59.45 16.56 -30.08
N SER A 5 59.20 17.86 -30.03
CA SER A 5 59.40 18.69 -28.84
C SER A 5 58.12 18.76 -28.02
N GLU A 6 58.18 18.22 -26.81
CA GLU A 6 57.32 18.56 -25.68
C GLU A 6 57.43 20.07 -25.37
N GLU A 7 56.29 20.70 -25.05
CA GLU A 7 56.08 21.66 -23.95
C GLU A 7 54.76 22.41 -24.20
N THR A 8 53.67 21.87 -23.66
CA THR A 8 52.43 22.63 -23.47
C THR A 8 52.37 23.02 -21.99
N PRO A 9 52.22 24.31 -21.64
CA PRO A 9 52.31 24.77 -20.26
C PRO A 9 51.13 24.25 -19.43
N LEU A 10 51.44 23.58 -18.31
CA LEU A 10 50.51 23.34 -17.22
C LEU A 10 50.12 24.70 -16.62
N ILE A 11 48.89 25.15 -16.87
CA ILE A 11 48.28 26.31 -16.21
C ILE A 11 47.15 25.80 -15.30
N PRO A 12 47.09 26.27 -14.04
CA PRO A 12 46.55 25.53 -12.92
C PRO A 12 45.01 25.51 -12.93
N GLN A 13 44.45 24.44 -12.38
CA GLN A 13 43.04 24.35 -12.02
C GLN A 13 42.65 25.60 -11.21
N ARG A 14 41.84 26.48 -11.79
CA ARG A 14 41.11 27.48 -11.02
C ARG A 14 39.95 26.76 -10.33
N SER A 15 40.26 26.05 -9.26
CA SER A 15 39.34 25.90 -8.14
C SER A 15 38.99 27.31 -7.69
N CYS A 16 37.71 27.68 -7.71
CA CYS A 16 37.23 28.85 -6.99
C CYS A 16 37.43 28.58 -5.49
N SER A 17 38.64 28.83 -4.99
CA SER A 17 38.97 28.80 -3.58
C SER A 17 38.24 29.94 -2.88
N LEU A 18 37.03 29.68 -2.38
CA LEU A 18 36.43 30.47 -1.31
C LEU A 18 37.11 30.05 0.00
N SER A 19 38.25 30.69 0.25
CA SER A 19 39.05 30.52 1.47
C SER A 19 38.36 31.17 2.67
N SER A 20 37.48 30.40 3.32
CA SER A 20 37.33 30.35 4.78
C SER A 20 36.53 29.10 5.16
N SER A 21 37.16 27.93 5.11
CA SER A 21 36.59 26.72 5.69
C SER A 21 36.79 26.78 7.21
N GLU A 22 35.73 27.11 7.95
CA GLU A 22 35.66 26.71 9.35
C GLU A 22 35.69 25.17 9.37
N ALA A 23 36.75 24.58 9.94
CA ALA A 23 36.85 23.13 10.11
C ALA A 23 35.62 22.63 10.90
N GLY A 24 35.08 21.46 10.53
CA GLY A 24 33.89 20.89 11.16
C GLY A 24 32.58 21.59 10.79
N SER A 25 32.33 21.81 9.49
CA SER A 25 31.09 22.41 9.00
C SER A 25 30.46 21.66 7.82
N LEU A 26 29.14 21.66 7.76
CA LEU A 26 28.35 21.14 6.63
C LEU A 26 27.76 22.30 5.85
N HIS A 27 27.94 22.28 4.53
CA HIS A 27 27.45 23.32 3.64
C HIS A 27 26.45 22.77 2.63
N VAL A 28 25.31 23.44 2.47
CA VAL A 28 24.35 23.17 1.39
C VAL A 28 24.39 24.34 0.42
N LEU A 29 24.82 24.07 -0.81
CA LEU A 29 24.90 25.03 -1.89
C LEU A 29 23.57 25.08 -2.65
N LEU A 30 23.07 26.30 -2.85
CA LEU A 30 21.88 26.62 -3.63
C LEU A 30 22.32 27.19 -4.99
N PRO A 31 21.58 26.93 -6.08
CA PRO A 31 21.90 27.50 -7.39
C PRO A 31 21.96 29.04 -7.35
N PRO A 32 22.89 29.66 -8.09
CA PRO A 32 23.03 31.11 -8.10
C PRO A 32 21.79 31.77 -8.72
N ARG A 33 21.16 32.69 -7.97
CA ARG A 33 20.09 33.55 -8.48
C ARG A 33 20.69 34.83 -9.04
N GLY A 34 20.75 34.93 -10.37
CA GLY A 34 21.37 36.06 -11.07
C GLY A 34 22.90 35.99 -11.07
N SER A 35 23.57 37.14 -10.93
CA SER A 35 25.03 37.26 -11.11
C SER A 35 25.88 37.17 -9.85
N GLY A 36 25.25 36.88 -8.71
CA GLY A 36 25.97 36.67 -7.44
C GLY A 36 26.54 35.25 -7.31
N PRO A 37 27.44 35.02 -6.34
CA PRO A 37 27.91 33.68 -6.01
C PRO A 37 26.74 32.78 -5.54
N PRO A 38 26.87 31.44 -5.65
CA PRO A 38 25.87 30.52 -5.12
C PRO A 38 25.61 30.78 -3.63
N GLN A 39 24.34 30.82 -3.24
CA GLN A 39 23.97 30.99 -1.84
C GLN A 39 24.33 29.72 -1.07
N ARG A 40 24.89 29.87 0.13
CA ARG A 40 25.36 28.76 0.98
C ARG A 40 24.63 28.79 2.31
N LEU A 41 24.05 27.66 2.70
CA LEU A 41 23.61 27.40 4.07
C LEU A 41 24.72 26.65 4.80
N SER A 42 25.05 27.07 6.02
CA SER A 42 26.12 26.48 6.83
C SER A 42 25.56 25.92 8.13
N PHE A 43 26.03 24.72 8.48
CA PHE A 43 25.62 23.96 9.65
C PHE A 43 26.87 23.60 10.46
N SER A 44 26.81 23.75 11.78
CA SER A 44 27.90 23.49 12.71
C SER A 44 27.91 22.02 13.15
N PHE A 45 28.64 21.70 14.22
CA PHE A 45 28.65 20.40 14.88
C PHE A 45 27.25 19.86 15.20
N GLY A 46 26.99 18.60 14.84
CA GLY A 46 25.72 17.89 15.12
C GLY A 46 25.33 16.88 14.05
N ASP A 47 24.21 16.20 14.29
CA ASP A 47 23.56 15.28 13.35
C ASP A 47 22.40 15.96 12.63
N TYR A 48 22.38 15.86 11.30
CA TYR A 48 21.37 16.52 10.46
C TYR A 48 20.73 15.53 9.49
N LEU A 49 19.39 15.45 9.53
CA LEU A 49 18.62 14.70 8.54
C LEU A 49 18.65 15.40 7.19
N ALA A 50 18.86 14.62 6.12
CA ALA A 50 18.86 15.12 4.75
C ALA A 50 17.54 15.82 4.40
N GLU A 51 16.40 15.30 4.85
CA GLU A 51 15.10 15.94 4.66
C GLU A 51 15.00 17.32 5.36
N ASP A 52 15.52 17.46 6.58
CA ASP A 52 15.49 18.74 7.30
C ASP A 52 16.38 19.80 6.63
N LEU A 53 17.56 19.39 6.15
CA LEU A 53 18.43 20.23 5.33
C LEU A 53 17.74 20.65 4.02
N CYS A 54 17.06 19.73 3.34
CA CYS A 54 16.22 20.02 2.17
C CYS A 54 15.10 21.02 2.51
N VAL A 55 14.45 20.91 3.67
CA VAL A 55 13.40 21.85 4.09
C VAL A 55 13.97 23.25 4.31
N GLN A 56 15.14 23.37 4.93
CA GLN A 56 15.80 24.67 5.10
C GLN A 56 16.22 25.29 3.76
N ALA A 57 16.77 24.48 2.85
CA ALA A 57 17.08 24.89 1.49
C ALA A 57 15.82 25.32 0.71
N ALA A 58 14.73 24.55 0.83
CA ALA A 58 13.46 24.87 0.21
C ALA A 58 12.89 26.20 0.72
N LYS A 59 12.91 26.44 2.05
CA LYS A 59 12.51 27.72 2.65
C LYS A 59 13.37 28.88 2.12
N ALA A 60 14.69 28.72 2.06
CA ALA A 60 15.61 29.73 1.51
C ALA A 60 15.35 30.03 0.03
N CYS A 61 14.92 29.03 -0.74
CA CYS A 61 14.56 29.17 -2.15
C CYS A 61 13.09 29.57 -2.38
N GLY A 62 12.25 29.69 -1.35
CA GLY A 62 10.81 29.96 -1.52
C GLY A 62 10.02 28.80 -2.16
N ILE A 63 10.55 27.57 -2.09
CA ILE A 63 9.90 26.37 -2.63
C ILE A 63 8.82 25.90 -1.64
N LEU A 64 7.57 25.93 -2.07
CA LEU A 64 6.43 25.54 -1.24
C LEU A 64 6.40 24.02 -0.92
N PRO A 65 5.80 23.60 0.22
CA PRO A 65 5.72 22.20 0.62
C PRO A 65 5.20 21.25 -0.46
N VAL A 66 4.25 21.69 -1.30
CA VAL A 66 3.68 20.88 -2.38
C VAL A 66 4.70 20.48 -3.47
N TYR A 67 5.80 21.24 -3.61
CA TYR A 67 6.87 20.99 -4.60
C TYR A 67 8.14 20.39 -3.96
N HIS A 68 8.19 20.31 -2.64
CA HIS A 68 9.35 19.84 -1.88
C HIS A 68 9.89 18.49 -2.36
N SER A 69 9.00 17.54 -2.62
CA SER A 69 9.34 16.17 -3.03
C SER A 69 10.02 16.06 -4.39
N LEU A 70 10.13 17.16 -5.15
CA LEU A 70 10.90 17.22 -6.40
C LEU A 70 12.41 17.38 -6.17
N PHE A 71 12.83 17.73 -4.95
CA PHE A 71 14.19 18.10 -4.62
C PHE A 71 14.90 17.07 -3.74
N ALA A 72 16.22 17.06 -3.82
CA ALA A 72 17.09 16.23 -2.98
C ALA A 72 18.48 16.87 -2.84
N LEU A 73 19.31 16.27 -1.97
CA LEU A 73 20.71 16.61 -1.81
C LEU A 73 21.59 15.63 -2.60
N ALA A 74 22.66 16.15 -3.18
CA ALA A 74 23.70 15.35 -3.82
C ALA A 74 25.08 15.82 -3.39
N THR A 75 26.09 14.99 -3.66
CA THR A 75 27.49 15.39 -3.60
C THR A 75 27.76 16.50 -4.63
N GLU A 76 28.79 17.32 -4.39
CA GLU A 76 29.12 18.44 -5.28
C GLU A 76 29.40 17.99 -6.73
N ASP A 77 29.99 16.81 -6.92
CA ASP A 77 30.29 16.21 -8.22
C ASP A 77 29.12 15.43 -8.83
N LEU A 78 27.98 15.33 -8.13
CA LEU A 78 26.79 14.56 -8.50
C LEU A 78 27.02 13.05 -8.66
N SER A 79 28.10 12.50 -8.10
CA SER A 79 28.37 11.07 -8.10
C SER A 79 27.37 10.28 -7.25
N CYS A 80 26.80 10.89 -6.20
CA CYS A 80 25.81 10.25 -5.34
C CYS A 80 24.73 11.23 -4.87
N TRP A 81 23.50 10.72 -4.74
CA TRP A 81 22.36 11.45 -4.14
C TRP A 81 21.94 10.78 -2.84
N PHE A 82 21.60 11.60 -1.84
CA PHE A 82 21.28 11.10 -0.51
C PHE A 82 19.78 10.79 -0.38
N PRO A 83 19.41 9.66 0.26
CA PRO A 83 18.02 9.43 0.63
C PRO A 83 17.56 10.45 1.68
N PRO A 84 16.27 10.82 1.72
CA PRO A 84 15.72 11.80 2.69
C PRO A 84 15.99 11.45 4.17
N SER A 85 16.08 10.16 4.47
CA SER A 85 16.37 9.57 5.78
C SER A 85 17.87 9.53 6.14
N HIS A 86 18.77 9.95 5.24
CA HIS A 86 20.19 10.00 5.53
C HIS A 86 20.50 10.98 6.66
N ILE A 87 21.43 10.62 7.53
CA ILE A 87 21.90 11.48 8.64
C ILE A 87 23.34 11.87 8.33
N PHE A 88 23.58 13.17 8.22
CA PHE A 88 24.92 13.74 8.13
C PHE A 88 25.42 14.06 9.54
N SER A 89 26.51 13.44 9.94
CA SER A 89 27.22 13.76 11.18
C SER A 89 28.36 14.73 10.86
N VAL A 90 28.36 15.88 11.52
CA VAL A 90 29.40 16.92 11.37
C VAL A 90 30.34 16.85 12.56
N GLU A 91 31.55 16.33 12.33
CA GLU A 91 32.63 16.20 13.32
C GLU A 91 33.80 17.15 13.02
N ASP A 92 34.68 17.40 13.99
CA ASP A 92 35.69 18.48 14.01
C ASP A 92 36.71 18.50 12.84
N VAL A 93 36.78 17.47 12.00
CA VAL A 93 37.93 17.25 11.09
C VAL A 93 37.63 17.60 9.62
N ASP A 94 36.41 17.37 9.12
CA ASP A 94 36.10 17.45 7.69
C ASP A 94 34.92 18.38 7.36
N THR A 95 35.10 19.24 6.35
CA THR A 95 34.01 20.05 5.79
C THR A 95 33.28 19.26 4.71
N GLN A 96 31.96 19.08 4.87
CA GLN A 96 31.11 18.43 3.87
C GLN A 96 30.37 19.47 3.04
N VAL A 97 30.33 19.29 1.71
CA VAL A 97 29.64 20.20 0.79
C VAL A 97 28.63 19.42 -0.05
N LEU A 98 27.37 19.83 0.08
CA LEU A 98 26.22 19.26 -0.61
C LEU A 98 25.62 20.28 -1.57
N VAL A 99 24.92 19.80 -2.59
CA VAL A 99 24.15 20.65 -3.52
C VAL A 99 22.66 20.33 -3.42
N TYR A 100 21.84 21.38 -3.28
CA TYR A 100 20.37 21.26 -3.25
C TYR A 100 19.79 21.42 -4.65
N ARG A 101 19.17 20.36 -5.17
CA ARG A 101 18.85 20.24 -6.60
C ARG A 101 17.48 19.62 -6.83
N LEU A 102 16.85 20.03 -7.93
CA LEU A 102 15.69 19.33 -8.47
C LEU A 102 16.16 18.00 -9.06
N ARG A 103 15.67 16.90 -8.48
CA ARG A 103 16.04 15.52 -8.83
C ARG A 103 14.96 14.83 -9.66
N PHE A 104 13.69 15.06 -9.32
CA PHE A 104 12.55 14.44 -9.97
C PHE A 104 11.99 15.40 -11.02
N TYR A 105 12.21 15.07 -12.29
CA TYR A 105 11.87 15.94 -13.41
C TYR A 105 10.93 15.21 -14.38
N PHE A 106 9.92 15.91 -14.85
CA PHE A 106 8.97 15.40 -15.84
C PHE A 106 9.12 16.24 -17.12
N PRO A 107 9.53 15.64 -18.25
CA PRO A 107 9.54 16.32 -19.54
C PRO A 107 8.15 16.83 -19.92
N ASP A 108 8.10 17.83 -20.82
CA ASP A 108 6.87 18.42 -21.35
C ASP A 108 5.90 18.95 -20.26
N TRP A 109 6.44 19.40 -19.12
CA TRP A 109 5.67 19.96 -17.99
C TRP A 109 4.92 21.26 -18.31
N PHE A 110 5.29 21.94 -19.40
CA PHE A 110 4.66 23.19 -19.86
C PHE A 110 3.39 22.96 -20.68
N GLY A 111 3.11 21.71 -21.08
CA GLY A 111 1.86 21.30 -21.71
C GLY A 111 0.90 20.67 -20.69
N LEU A 112 -0.20 21.35 -20.35
CA LEU A 112 -1.23 20.75 -19.47
C LEU A 112 -1.84 19.47 -20.05
N GLU A 113 -1.75 19.29 -21.37
CA GLU A 113 -2.22 18.08 -22.07
C GLU A 113 -1.25 16.88 -21.94
N THR A 114 0.02 17.10 -21.58
CA THR A 114 1.08 16.06 -21.53
C THR A 114 1.40 15.65 -20.09
N CYS A 115 1.77 16.59 -19.23
CA CYS A 115 2.21 16.30 -17.85
C CYS A 115 1.64 17.34 -16.88
N HIS A 116 0.83 16.92 -15.90
CA HIS A 116 0.19 17.83 -14.95
C HIS A 116 -0.04 17.17 -13.58
N ARG A 117 -0.25 17.97 -12.53
CA ARG A 117 -0.72 17.47 -11.23
C ARG A 117 -2.20 17.15 -11.29
N PHE A 118 -2.59 16.04 -10.66
CA PHE A 118 -3.97 15.57 -10.67
C PHE A 118 -4.92 16.61 -10.03
N GLY A 119 -5.98 16.96 -10.75
CA GLY A 119 -7.05 17.83 -10.29
C GLY A 119 -8.37 17.05 -10.18
N LEU A 120 -9.25 17.45 -9.25
CA LEU A 120 -10.58 16.82 -9.10
C LEU A 120 -11.45 16.95 -10.34
N ARG A 121 -11.23 18.00 -11.14
CA ARG A 121 -11.87 18.23 -12.43
C ARG A 121 -10.80 18.53 -13.48
N LYS A 122 -11.12 18.29 -14.76
CA LYS A 122 -10.17 18.53 -15.87
C LYS A 122 -9.73 19.99 -16.00
N ASP A 123 -10.61 20.93 -15.65
CA ASP A 123 -10.34 22.37 -15.63
C ASP A 123 -9.54 22.83 -14.40
N LEU A 124 -9.37 21.96 -13.39
CA LEU A 124 -8.61 22.22 -12.17
C LEU A 124 -7.25 21.51 -12.18
N THR A 125 -6.73 21.13 -13.35
CA THR A 125 -5.38 20.62 -13.48
C THR A 125 -4.38 21.70 -13.13
N SER A 126 -3.34 21.36 -12.36
CA SER A 126 -2.31 22.31 -11.94
C SER A 126 -0.95 21.98 -12.56
N ALA A 127 -0.16 23.02 -12.80
CA ALA A 127 1.21 22.86 -13.28
C ALA A 127 2.05 22.06 -12.27
N ILE A 128 3.01 21.29 -12.78
CA ILE A 128 3.91 20.49 -11.94
C ILE A 128 4.86 21.40 -11.13
N LEU A 129 5.23 22.54 -11.72
CA LEU A 129 6.19 23.52 -11.22
C LEU A 129 5.52 24.87 -11.03
N ASP A 130 5.82 25.57 -9.93
CA ASP A 130 5.50 26.98 -9.76
C ASP A 130 6.66 27.87 -10.23
N LEU A 131 6.48 29.19 -10.11
CA LEU A 131 7.49 30.16 -10.52
C LEU A 131 8.84 29.95 -9.81
N HIS A 132 8.85 29.71 -8.49
CA HIS A 132 10.08 29.54 -7.73
C HIS A 132 10.83 28.26 -8.11
N VAL A 133 10.11 27.17 -8.36
CA VAL A 133 10.68 25.92 -8.86
C VAL A 133 11.27 26.11 -10.26
N LEU A 134 10.60 26.87 -11.13
CA LEU A 134 11.10 27.18 -12.47
C LEU A 134 12.37 28.03 -12.44
N GLU A 135 12.42 29.06 -11.60
CA GLU A 135 13.62 29.88 -11.39
C GLU A 135 14.79 29.02 -10.90
N HIS A 136 14.53 28.09 -9.97
CA HIS A 136 15.54 27.16 -9.47
C HIS A 136 16.04 26.21 -10.55
N LEU A 137 15.12 25.60 -11.32
CA LEU A 137 15.44 24.70 -12.41
C LEU A 137 16.28 25.40 -13.50
N PHE A 138 15.92 26.64 -13.84
CA PHE A 138 16.67 27.47 -14.78
C PHE A 138 18.10 27.71 -14.28
N ALA A 139 18.26 28.18 -13.03
CA ALA A 139 19.57 28.42 -12.44
C ALA A 139 20.42 27.14 -12.37
N GLN A 140 19.80 26.00 -12.04
CA GLN A 140 20.44 24.69 -12.03
C GLN A 140 20.98 24.31 -13.41
N HIS A 141 20.12 24.28 -14.44
CA HIS A 141 20.52 23.90 -15.80
C HIS A 141 21.55 24.86 -16.40
N ARG A 142 21.41 26.17 -16.14
CA ARG A 142 22.40 27.16 -16.55
C ARG A 142 23.76 26.85 -15.94
N SER A 143 23.81 26.56 -14.64
CA SER A 143 25.06 26.20 -13.96
C SER A 143 25.67 24.93 -14.53
N ASP A 144 24.86 23.91 -14.83
CA ASP A 144 25.34 22.64 -15.38
C ASP A 144 25.92 22.82 -16.79
N LEU A 145 25.26 23.64 -17.62
CA LEU A 145 25.72 23.96 -18.97
C LEU A 145 27.05 24.74 -18.93
N VAL A 146 27.13 25.79 -18.11
CA VAL A 146 28.33 26.64 -18.01
C VAL A 146 29.52 25.90 -17.39
N SER A 147 29.27 25.02 -16.41
CA SER A 147 30.33 24.22 -15.78
C SER A 147 30.75 22.99 -16.58
N GLY A 148 30.09 22.70 -17.72
CA GLY A 148 30.38 21.54 -18.55
C GLY A 148 29.88 20.21 -17.96
N ARG A 149 28.97 20.24 -16.98
CA ARG A 149 28.34 19.05 -16.40
C ARG A 149 27.27 18.46 -17.32
N LEU A 150 26.68 19.26 -18.21
CA LEU A 150 25.75 18.80 -19.25
C LEU A 150 26.53 18.56 -20.56
N PRO A 151 26.61 17.33 -21.09
CA PRO A 151 27.24 17.07 -22.38
C PRO A 151 26.37 17.64 -23.51
N VAL A 152 26.92 18.57 -24.28
CA VAL A 152 26.29 19.11 -25.49
C VAL A 152 26.88 18.40 -26.72
N GLY A 153 26.05 17.98 -27.66
CA GLY A 153 26.52 17.34 -28.89
C GLY A 153 27.32 18.27 -29.81
N LEU A 154 28.09 17.66 -30.71
CA LEU A 154 29.10 18.34 -31.54
C LEU A 154 28.55 18.97 -32.82
N SER A 155 27.26 18.79 -33.14
CA SER A 155 26.74 19.24 -34.43
C SER A 155 26.64 20.76 -34.53
N LEU A 156 26.78 21.31 -35.74
CA LEU A 156 26.54 22.73 -36.04
C LEU A 156 25.15 23.19 -35.60
N LYS A 157 24.17 22.27 -35.58
CA LYS A 157 22.80 22.52 -35.10
C LYS A 157 22.79 22.75 -33.58
N GLU A 158 23.41 21.86 -32.81
CA GLU A 158 23.50 21.96 -31.35
C GLU A 158 24.34 23.18 -30.91
N GLN A 159 25.37 23.55 -31.69
CA GLN A 159 26.12 24.79 -31.48
C GLN A 159 25.25 26.03 -31.72
N GLY A 160 24.41 26.03 -32.76
CA GLY A 160 23.43 27.09 -33.02
C GLY A 160 22.34 27.20 -31.94
N GLU A 161 21.90 26.07 -31.38
CA GLU A 161 20.97 26.02 -30.25
C GLU A 161 21.61 26.54 -28.96
N CYS A 162 22.88 26.19 -28.68
CA CYS A 162 23.62 26.75 -27.54
C CYS A 162 23.86 28.25 -27.67
N LEU A 163 24.14 28.74 -28.89
CA LEU A 163 24.22 30.17 -29.15
C LEU A 163 22.88 30.86 -28.92
N SER A 164 21.77 30.21 -29.29
CA SER A 164 20.42 30.71 -29.02
C SER A 164 20.12 30.77 -27.52
N LEU A 165 20.50 29.73 -26.76
CA LEU A 165 20.40 29.71 -25.30
C LEU A 165 21.25 30.80 -24.64
N ALA A 166 22.47 31.04 -25.12
CA ALA A 166 23.34 32.11 -24.63
C ALA A 166 22.75 33.51 -24.92
N VAL A 167 22.10 33.70 -26.07
CA VAL A 167 21.39 34.95 -26.40
C VAL A 167 20.17 35.15 -25.49
N LEU A 168 19.43 34.08 -25.19
CA LEU A 168 18.31 34.13 -24.25
C LEU A 168 18.77 34.45 -22.81
N ASP A 169 19.86 33.83 -22.35
CA ASP A 169 20.47 34.13 -21.04
C ASP A 169 20.95 35.59 -20.96
N LEU A 170 21.58 36.10 -22.03
CA LEU A 170 21.99 37.50 -22.14
C LEU A 170 20.80 38.46 -22.13
N ALA A 171 19.72 38.14 -22.85
CA ALA A 171 18.49 38.93 -22.86
C ALA A 171 17.79 38.93 -21.49
N GLN A 172 17.81 37.80 -20.79
CA GLN A 172 17.30 37.69 -19.43
C GLN A 172 18.13 38.52 -18.44
N MET A 173 19.46 38.37 -18.44
CA MET A 173 20.36 39.18 -17.60
C MET A 173 20.21 40.68 -17.87
N ALA A 174 20.03 41.07 -19.14
CA ALA A 174 19.77 42.45 -19.53
C ALA A 174 18.45 42.96 -18.95
N ARG A 175 17.39 42.14 -19.00
CA ARG A 175 16.09 42.47 -18.41
C ARG A 175 16.14 42.56 -16.88
N GLU A 176 16.77 41.60 -16.22
CA GLU A 176 16.90 41.54 -14.75
C GLU A 176 17.72 42.71 -14.20
N ARG A 177 18.77 43.14 -14.92
CA ARG A 177 19.62 44.27 -14.53
C ARG A 177 19.15 45.62 -15.06
N ALA A 178 18.04 45.67 -15.80
CA ALA A 178 17.55 46.84 -16.54
C ALA A 178 18.64 47.51 -17.42
N GLN A 179 19.50 46.70 -18.03
CA GLN A 179 20.62 47.11 -18.87
C GLN A 179 20.37 46.76 -20.34
N ARG A 180 21.06 47.41 -21.27
CA ARG A 180 20.98 47.03 -22.69
C ARG A 180 21.85 45.78 -22.94
N PRO A 181 21.40 44.81 -23.75
CA PRO A 181 22.20 43.61 -24.08
C PRO A 181 23.63 43.93 -24.59
N GLY A 182 23.79 45.04 -25.31
CA GLY A 182 25.10 45.52 -25.81
C GLY A 182 26.07 46.02 -24.72
N GLU A 183 25.59 46.33 -23.52
CA GLU A 183 26.43 46.70 -22.37
C GLU A 183 26.97 45.46 -21.66
N LEU A 184 26.18 44.37 -21.61
CA LEU A 184 26.59 43.07 -21.06
C LEU A 184 27.59 42.33 -21.96
N LEU A 185 27.48 42.48 -23.29
CA LEU A 185 28.39 41.85 -24.27
C LEU A 185 29.86 42.34 -24.17
N LYS A 186 30.11 43.53 -23.61
CA LYS A 186 31.48 44.04 -23.40
C LYS A 186 32.27 43.20 -22.39
N THR A 187 31.58 42.49 -21.49
CA THR A 187 32.15 41.68 -20.42
C THR A 187 32.40 40.22 -20.83
N VAL A 188 31.87 39.77 -21.97
CA VAL A 188 31.85 38.34 -22.41
C VAL A 188 33.06 37.96 -23.28
N ARG A 189 34.01 38.87 -23.52
CA ARG A 189 35.14 38.67 -24.46
C ARG A 189 36.21 37.64 -24.07
N GLU A 190 36.08 36.91 -22.95
CA GLU A 190 37.16 36.04 -22.42
C GLU A 190 36.80 34.57 -22.14
N LEU A 191 35.72 34.00 -22.69
CA LEU A 191 35.46 32.55 -22.53
C LEU A 191 36.12 31.74 -23.66
N THR A 192 37.25 31.11 -23.31
CA THR A 192 38.06 30.20 -24.14
C THR A 192 37.40 28.81 -24.26
N PRO A 193 37.64 28.05 -25.35
CA PRO A 193 36.98 26.78 -25.63
C PRO A 193 37.71 25.62 -24.95
N GLY A 194 37.00 24.86 -24.12
CA GLY A 194 37.54 23.70 -23.42
C GLY A 194 36.46 22.72 -22.96
N LEU A 195 35.59 22.28 -23.87
CA LEU A 195 34.66 21.17 -23.61
C LEU A 195 35.31 19.85 -24.01
N ARG A 196 35.47 18.94 -23.04
CA ARG A 196 35.73 17.52 -23.31
C ARG A 196 34.40 16.82 -23.57
N LEU A 197 34.42 15.94 -24.57
CA LEU A 197 33.24 15.43 -25.25
C LEU A 197 33.29 13.90 -25.29
N SER A 198 32.22 13.25 -24.86
CA SER A 198 31.92 11.86 -25.20
C SER A 198 30.41 11.63 -25.10
N CYS A 199 29.81 11.11 -26.16
CA CYS A 199 28.41 10.68 -26.20
C CYS A 199 28.35 9.33 -26.91
N LEU A 200 27.59 8.38 -26.34
CA LEU A 200 27.17 7.16 -27.03
C LEU A 200 25.64 7.09 -26.94
N PRO A 201 24.91 6.98 -28.07
CA PRO A 201 23.50 6.67 -28.05
C PRO A 201 23.35 5.17 -27.75
N GLN A 202 22.86 4.83 -26.56
CA GLN A 202 22.50 3.44 -26.24
C GLN A 202 21.03 3.19 -26.53
N LEU A 203 20.74 2.02 -27.12
CA LEU A 203 19.40 1.48 -27.28
C LEU A 203 18.85 1.15 -25.88
N PHE A 204 17.99 2.01 -25.34
CA PHE A 204 17.31 1.73 -24.07
C PHE A 204 16.17 0.72 -24.30
N GLN A 205 16.14 -0.33 -23.47
CA GLN A 205 15.00 -1.23 -23.35
C GLN A 205 14.24 -0.90 -22.07
N THR A 206 12.93 -0.73 -22.17
CA THR A 206 12.06 -0.46 -21.01
C THR A 206 11.87 -1.73 -20.21
N PHE A 207 12.23 -1.71 -18.92
CA PHE A 207 11.91 -2.80 -18.00
C PHE A 207 10.45 -2.73 -17.51
N CYS A 208 10.06 -1.62 -16.88
CA CYS A 208 8.69 -1.35 -16.45
C CYS A 208 8.49 0.14 -16.17
N ASP A 209 7.24 0.59 -16.06
CA ASP A 209 6.90 1.89 -15.49
C ASP A 209 6.70 1.79 -13.96
N PHE A 210 6.69 2.92 -13.25
CA PHE A 210 6.62 2.95 -11.79
C PHE A 210 5.39 2.23 -11.19
N PRO A 211 4.16 2.33 -11.75
CA PRO A 211 2.98 1.64 -11.21
C PRO A 211 3.07 0.11 -11.25
N GLU A 212 3.99 -0.43 -12.04
CA GLU A 212 4.22 -1.87 -12.18
C GLU A 212 5.21 -2.40 -11.14
N ILE A 213 5.83 -1.55 -10.32
CA ILE A 213 6.77 -1.96 -9.27
C ILE A 213 5.98 -2.40 -8.03
N VAL A 214 6.27 -3.59 -7.52
CA VAL A 214 5.66 -4.17 -6.31
C VAL A 214 6.59 -4.05 -5.11
N ASP A 215 7.85 -4.39 -5.30
CA ASP A 215 8.84 -4.43 -4.23
C ASP A 215 10.21 -4.03 -4.79
N VAL A 216 11.01 -3.40 -3.95
CA VAL A 216 12.44 -3.19 -4.21
C VAL A 216 13.23 -3.57 -2.98
N SER A 217 14.14 -4.53 -3.12
CA SER A 217 14.96 -5.01 -2.01
C SER A 217 16.44 -4.76 -2.26
N ILE A 218 17.20 -4.50 -1.18
CA ILE A 218 18.66 -4.36 -1.21
C ILE A 218 19.25 -5.53 -0.41
N LYS A 219 20.18 -6.26 -1.01
CA LYS A 219 20.91 -7.38 -0.39
C LYS A 219 22.42 -7.21 -0.57
N GLN A 220 23.20 -7.91 0.24
CA GLN A 220 24.63 -8.02 0.00
C GLN A 220 24.87 -8.90 -1.24
N ALA A 221 25.73 -8.44 -2.17
CA ALA A 221 26.01 -9.20 -3.37
C ALA A 221 26.78 -10.51 -3.03
N PRO A 222 26.42 -11.66 -3.64
CA PRO A 222 27.05 -12.94 -3.36
C PRO A 222 28.41 -13.05 -4.08
N ARG A 223 29.42 -12.28 -3.64
CA ARG A 223 30.81 -12.41 -4.13
C ARG A 223 31.71 -12.99 -3.03
N VAL A 224 32.55 -13.96 -3.40
CA VAL A 224 33.60 -14.52 -2.54
C VAL A 224 34.92 -13.79 -2.85
N GLY A 225 35.29 -12.81 -2.03
CA GLY A 225 36.52 -12.02 -2.17
C GLY A 225 36.62 -10.90 -1.12
N PRO A 226 37.79 -10.24 -0.95
CA PRO A 226 37.96 -9.20 0.04
C PRO A 226 37.32 -7.89 -0.43
N ALA A 227 36.02 -7.74 -0.19
CA ALA A 227 35.28 -6.52 0.16
C ALA A 227 33.77 -6.82 0.01
N GLY A 228 33.09 -7.06 1.12
CA GLY A 228 31.64 -7.29 1.19
C GLY A 228 30.79 -6.03 0.99
N GLU A 229 31.23 -5.08 0.17
CA GLU A 229 30.65 -3.72 0.06
C GLU A 229 29.56 -3.61 -1.01
N HIS A 230 29.65 -4.43 -2.07
CA HIS A 230 28.70 -4.41 -3.18
C HIS A 230 27.28 -4.78 -2.75
N ARG A 231 26.30 -4.08 -3.32
CA ARG A 231 24.88 -4.27 -3.03
C ARG A 231 24.13 -4.70 -4.28
N LEU A 232 23.29 -5.71 -4.12
CA LEU A 232 22.35 -6.14 -5.15
C LEU A 232 21.00 -5.49 -4.87
N VAL A 233 20.49 -4.71 -5.82
CA VAL A 233 19.13 -4.15 -5.78
C VAL A 233 18.25 -4.96 -6.71
N THR A 234 17.16 -5.50 -6.19
CA THR A 234 16.17 -6.29 -6.94
C THR A 234 14.87 -5.50 -7.01
N ILE A 235 14.44 -5.10 -8.22
CA ILE A 235 13.11 -4.51 -8.48
C ILE A 235 12.19 -5.63 -8.96
N THR A 236 11.06 -5.81 -8.27
CA THR A 236 10.05 -6.82 -8.61
C THR A 236 8.85 -6.16 -9.27
N ARG A 237 8.49 -6.63 -10.45
CA ARG A 237 7.32 -6.17 -11.21
C ARG A 237 6.05 -6.89 -10.76
N THR A 238 4.88 -6.32 -11.10
CA THR A 238 3.55 -6.90 -10.81
C THR A 238 3.30 -8.28 -11.40
N ASP A 239 4.07 -8.71 -12.39
CA ASP A 239 4.01 -10.04 -12.98
C ASP A 239 5.15 -10.96 -12.50
N SER A 240 5.84 -10.58 -11.42
CA SER A 240 6.97 -11.28 -10.80
C SER A 240 8.26 -11.32 -11.63
N HIS A 241 8.34 -10.62 -12.77
CA HIS A 241 9.63 -10.38 -13.41
C HIS A 241 10.50 -9.48 -12.53
N ILE A 242 11.77 -9.85 -12.42
CA ILE A 242 12.74 -9.13 -11.58
C ILE A 242 13.81 -8.46 -12.44
N LEU A 243 14.20 -7.26 -12.05
CA LEU A 243 15.42 -6.60 -12.51
C LEU A 243 16.40 -6.59 -11.35
N GLU A 244 17.55 -7.21 -11.54
CA GLU A 244 18.64 -7.18 -10.58
C GLU A 244 19.77 -6.29 -11.10
N ALA A 245 20.19 -5.34 -10.27
CA ALA A 245 21.28 -4.43 -10.57
C ALA A 245 22.27 -4.42 -9.40
N GLU A 246 23.55 -4.59 -9.71
CA GLU A 246 24.63 -4.57 -8.73
C GLU A 246 25.25 -3.16 -8.65
N PHE A 247 25.39 -2.66 -7.43
CA PHE A 247 25.95 -1.36 -7.10
C PHE A 247 27.27 -1.50 -6.33
N PRO A 248 28.23 -0.58 -6.51
CA PRO A 248 29.53 -0.63 -5.83
C PRO A 248 29.42 -0.61 -4.30
N GLY A 249 28.42 0.09 -3.76
CA GLY A 249 28.24 0.26 -2.33
C GLY A 249 26.79 0.48 -1.92
N LEU A 250 26.59 0.57 -0.60
CA LEU A 250 25.29 0.93 -0.02
C LEU A 250 24.84 2.35 -0.37
N PRO A 251 25.72 3.39 -0.38
CA PRO A 251 25.31 4.74 -0.74
C PRO A 251 24.68 4.82 -2.14
N GLU A 252 25.28 4.19 -3.14
CA GLU A 252 24.79 4.21 -4.52
C GLU A 252 23.49 3.41 -4.66
N ALA A 253 23.37 2.28 -3.97
CA ALA A 253 22.14 1.48 -3.94
C ALA A 253 20.98 2.23 -3.29
N LEU A 254 21.21 2.90 -2.15
CA LEU A 254 20.23 3.75 -1.49
C LEU A 254 19.88 4.98 -2.33
N SER A 255 20.88 5.54 -3.03
CA SER A 255 20.67 6.62 -3.98
C SER A 255 19.69 6.21 -5.08
N PHE A 256 19.94 5.06 -5.73
CA PHE A 256 19.07 4.51 -6.75
C PHE A 256 17.68 4.18 -6.22
N LEU A 257 17.58 3.52 -5.06
CA LEU A 257 16.29 3.19 -4.46
C LEU A 257 15.48 4.46 -4.14
N ALA A 258 16.10 5.49 -3.56
CA ALA A 258 15.43 6.76 -3.30
C ALA A 258 14.92 7.46 -4.57
N LEU A 259 15.55 7.23 -5.72
CA LEU A 259 15.08 7.72 -7.02
C LEU A 259 13.79 7.00 -7.46
N VAL A 260 13.81 5.66 -7.41
CA VAL A 260 12.64 4.84 -7.77
C VAL A 260 11.47 5.14 -6.85
N ASP A 261 11.73 5.16 -5.55
CA ASP A 261 10.80 5.43 -4.46
C ASP A 261 10.17 6.83 -4.56
N GLY A 262 10.96 7.86 -4.87
CA GLY A 262 10.45 9.22 -5.07
C GLY A 262 9.57 9.38 -6.31
N TYR A 263 9.94 8.77 -7.45
CA TYR A 263 9.07 8.77 -8.63
C TYR A 263 7.79 7.95 -8.41
N PHE A 264 7.87 6.83 -7.69
CA PHE A 264 6.69 6.05 -7.31
C PHE A 264 5.74 6.90 -6.47
N ARG A 265 6.24 7.67 -5.50
CA ARG A 265 5.41 8.62 -4.74
C ARG A 265 4.76 9.67 -5.59
N LEU A 266 5.51 10.24 -6.54
CA LEU A 266 5.02 11.32 -7.40
C LEU A 266 4.02 10.83 -8.45
N THR A 267 3.97 9.54 -8.78
CA THR A 267 3.14 9.03 -9.89
C THR A 267 2.09 8.00 -9.48
N CYS A 268 2.28 7.29 -8.38
CA CYS A 268 1.47 6.13 -7.98
C CYS A 268 0.78 6.35 -6.64
N ASP A 269 1.56 6.56 -5.58
CA ASP A 269 1.05 6.72 -4.22
C ASP A 269 1.94 7.64 -3.40
N SER A 270 1.47 8.86 -3.17
CA SER A 270 2.19 9.89 -2.41
C SER A 270 2.62 9.48 -0.99
N ARG A 271 2.07 8.39 -0.45
CA ARG A 271 2.35 7.91 0.90
C ARG A 271 3.21 6.64 0.96
N HIS A 272 3.56 6.10 -0.20
CA HIS A 272 4.31 4.86 -0.28
C HIS A 272 5.80 5.07 0.03
N PHE A 273 6.41 4.03 0.58
CA PHE A 273 7.85 3.86 0.61
C PHE A 273 8.19 2.36 0.55
N PHE A 274 9.22 1.99 -0.22
CA PHE A 274 9.62 0.57 -0.33
C PHE A 274 10.33 0.07 0.93
N CYS A 275 11.16 0.90 1.57
CA CYS A 275 11.79 0.57 2.85
C CYS A 275 12.06 1.83 3.68
N LYS A 276 12.24 1.65 5.00
CA LYS A 276 12.46 2.77 5.94
C LYS A 276 13.79 3.51 5.69
N GLU A 277 14.79 2.85 5.10
CA GLU A 277 16.11 3.43 4.85
C GLU A 277 16.09 4.53 3.77
N VAL A 278 15.04 4.61 2.95
CA VAL A 278 14.85 5.69 1.97
C VAL A 278 13.57 6.50 2.21
N ALA A 279 12.76 6.10 3.19
CA ALA A 279 11.48 6.72 3.48
C ALA A 279 11.68 8.14 4.04
N PRO A 280 11.00 9.17 3.49
CA PRO A 280 11.03 10.51 4.07
C PRO A 280 10.57 10.51 5.54
N PRO A 281 11.38 10.97 6.51
CA PRO A 281 10.98 11.06 7.92
C PRO A 281 9.63 11.75 8.17
N ARG A 282 9.33 12.85 7.47
CA ARG A 282 8.05 13.56 7.53
C ARG A 282 6.88 12.72 7.02
N LEU A 283 7.11 11.84 6.05
CA LEU A 283 6.11 10.88 5.59
C LEU A 283 5.85 9.81 6.67
N LEU A 284 6.87 9.33 7.36
CA LEU A 284 6.70 8.39 8.47
C LEU A 284 5.90 9.05 9.63
N GLU A 285 6.16 10.32 9.94
CA GLU A 285 5.36 11.11 10.89
C GLU A 285 3.90 11.24 10.43
N GLU A 286 3.65 11.51 9.14
CA GLU A 286 2.31 11.57 8.57
C GLU A 286 1.55 10.24 8.66
N VAL A 287 2.24 9.12 8.50
CA VAL A 287 1.64 7.77 8.67
C VAL A 287 1.30 7.52 10.13
N ALA A 288 2.20 7.84 11.06
CA ALA A 288 1.98 7.66 12.49
C ALA A 288 0.83 8.51 13.05
N GLU A 289 0.69 9.76 12.58
CA GLU A 289 -0.33 10.72 13.02
C GLU A 289 -1.63 10.66 12.20
N LEU A 290 -1.75 9.73 11.24
CA LEU A 290 -2.88 9.65 10.30
C LEU A 290 -3.15 10.98 9.55
N CYS A 291 -2.08 11.74 9.32
CA CYS A 291 -2.08 13.05 8.69
C CYS A 291 -1.83 12.91 7.18
N HIS A 292 -2.51 13.70 6.36
CA HIS A 292 -2.19 13.78 4.93
C HIS A 292 -0.97 14.67 4.71
N GLY A 293 -0.27 14.44 3.59
CA GLY A 293 0.69 15.40 3.07
C GLY A 293 0.03 16.73 2.67
N PRO A 294 0.75 17.61 1.95
CA PRO A 294 0.29 18.96 1.58
C PRO A 294 -0.81 18.98 0.50
N ILE A 295 -1.94 18.32 0.76
CA ILE A 295 -3.11 18.32 -0.11
C ILE A 295 -3.86 19.66 -0.02
N THR A 296 -4.44 20.09 -1.14
CA THR A 296 -5.24 21.33 -1.17
C THR A 296 -6.55 21.18 -0.41
N SER A 297 -7.17 22.32 -0.08
CA SER A 297 -8.48 22.35 0.58
C SER A 297 -9.56 21.64 -0.26
N ASP A 298 -9.48 21.71 -1.59
CA ASP A 298 -10.44 21.04 -2.48
C ASP A 298 -10.42 19.53 -2.30
N PHE A 299 -9.24 18.92 -2.23
CA PHE A 299 -9.09 17.47 -1.99
C PHE A 299 -9.57 17.08 -0.59
N ALA A 300 -9.26 17.88 0.43
CA ALA A 300 -9.75 17.64 1.79
C ALA A 300 -11.29 17.69 1.84
N ILE A 301 -11.90 18.74 1.30
CA ILE A 301 -13.36 18.90 1.29
C ILE A 301 -14.02 17.79 0.46
N HIS A 302 -13.46 17.43 -0.69
CA HIS A 302 -13.97 16.34 -1.51
C HIS A 302 -13.99 15.00 -0.75
N LYS A 303 -12.97 14.74 0.07
CA LYS A 303 -12.91 13.52 0.87
C LYS A 303 -13.91 13.50 2.02
N LEU A 304 -14.16 14.64 2.68
CA LEU A 304 -15.24 14.78 3.66
C LEU A 304 -16.61 14.58 3.01
N LYS A 305 -16.82 15.16 1.83
CA LYS A 305 -18.03 14.95 1.01
C LYS A 305 -18.25 13.49 0.67
N ALA A 306 -17.20 12.81 0.19
CA ALA A 306 -17.24 11.39 -0.15
C ALA A 306 -17.48 10.49 1.08
N SER A 307 -17.22 10.99 2.28
CA SER A 307 -17.49 10.30 3.57
C SER A 307 -18.85 10.67 4.16
N GLY A 308 -19.74 11.28 3.38
CA GLY A 308 -21.11 11.59 3.77
C GLY A 308 -21.31 12.95 4.43
N SER A 309 -20.27 13.79 4.54
CA SER A 309 -20.36 15.13 5.18
C SER A 309 -20.93 15.09 6.60
N LEU A 310 -20.57 14.06 7.37
CA LEU A 310 -21.08 13.89 8.74
C LEU A 310 -20.58 15.04 9.63
N PRO A 311 -21.44 15.70 10.43
CA PRO A 311 -21.02 16.73 11.37
C PRO A 311 -19.90 16.23 12.29
N GLY A 312 -18.84 17.02 12.41
CA GLY A 312 -17.67 16.67 13.21
C GLY A 312 -16.64 15.78 12.50
N SER A 313 -16.95 15.24 11.32
CA SER A 313 -15.94 14.53 10.52
C SER A 313 -14.84 15.51 10.08
N TYR A 314 -13.59 15.07 10.11
CA TYR A 314 -12.44 15.94 9.89
C TYR A 314 -11.28 15.26 9.16
N ILE A 315 -10.41 16.10 8.59
CA ILE A 315 -9.15 15.72 7.96
C ILE A 315 -8.04 16.53 8.59
N LEU A 316 -6.98 15.83 8.97
CA LEU A 316 -5.70 16.40 9.33
C LEU A 316 -4.76 16.33 8.13
N ARG A 317 -4.11 17.46 7.80
CA ARG A 317 -3.16 17.55 6.67
C ARG A 317 -2.05 18.57 6.93
N ARG A 318 -0.88 18.38 6.31
CA ARG A 318 0.14 19.44 6.25
C ARG A 318 -0.35 20.64 5.44
N SER A 319 0.14 21.82 5.78
CA SER A 319 -0.14 23.02 4.97
C SER A 319 0.57 22.92 3.62
N PRO A 320 -0.12 23.20 2.50
CA PRO A 320 0.52 23.28 1.19
C PRO A 320 1.37 24.54 1.01
N GLN A 321 1.33 25.48 1.96
CA GLN A 321 1.97 26.80 1.86
C GLN A 321 3.10 27.01 2.88
N ASP A 322 3.11 26.27 3.98
CA ASP A 322 4.05 26.47 5.09
C ASP A 322 4.48 25.14 5.71
N TYR A 323 5.78 24.95 5.93
CA TYR A 323 6.35 23.67 6.39
C TYR A 323 6.10 23.36 7.86
N ASP A 324 5.81 24.40 8.65
CA ASP A 324 5.67 24.31 10.11
C ASP A 324 4.20 24.42 10.53
N SER A 325 3.28 24.34 9.56
CA SER A 325 1.84 24.44 9.78
C SER A 325 1.09 23.19 9.29
N PHE A 326 0.02 22.87 10.01
CA PHE A 326 -0.95 21.84 9.69
C PHE A 326 -2.35 22.45 9.66
N LEU A 327 -3.27 21.78 8.97
CA LEU A 327 -4.63 22.23 8.78
C LEU A 327 -5.58 21.12 9.22
N LEU A 328 -6.49 21.45 10.14
CA LEU A 328 -7.61 20.63 10.54
C LEU A 328 -8.83 21.12 9.76
N THR A 329 -9.28 20.37 8.75
CA THR A 329 -10.47 20.71 7.97
C THR A 329 -11.62 19.86 8.44
N ALA A 330 -12.69 20.45 8.98
CA ALA A 330 -13.81 19.72 9.58
C ALA A 330 -15.16 20.14 8.99
N CYS A 331 -16.09 19.19 8.95
CA CYS A 331 -17.46 19.40 8.51
C CYS A 331 -18.31 19.92 9.67
N VAL A 332 -18.98 21.05 9.47
CA VAL A 332 -19.92 21.65 10.42
C VAL A 332 -21.32 21.68 9.82
N GLN A 333 -22.33 21.56 10.66
CA GLN A 333 -23.72 21.68 10.22
C GLN A 333 -24.16 23.14 10.30
N THR A 334 -24.65 23.69 9.19
CA THR A 334 -25.27 25.02 9.14
C THR A 334 -26.74 24.92 8.75
N PRO A 335 -27.54 25.99 8.94
CA PRO A 335 -28.93 26.04 8.47
C PRO A 335 -29.08 25.85 6.95
N LEU A 336 -28.02 26.10 6.17
CA LEU A 336 -28.00 25.97 4.71
C LEU A 336 -27.46 24.61 4.23
N GLY A 337 -27.06 23.73 5.16
CA GLY A 337 -26.44 22.44 4.86
C GLY A 337 -25.02 22.31 5.45
N PRO A 338 -24.28 21.25 5.08
CA PRO A 338 -22.91 21.04 5.55
C PRO A 338 -21.97 22.13 5.00
N ASP A 339 -21.18 22.73 5.88
CA ASP A 339 -20.09 23.66 5.57
C ASP A 339 -18.76 23.08 6.07
N TYR A 340 -17.63 23.62 5.59
CA TYR A 340 -16.30 23.10 5.88
C TYR A 340 -15.41 24.20 6.44
N LYS A 341 -14.99 24.03 7.69
CA LYS A 341 -14.14 25.00 8.39
C LYS A 341 -12.73 24.46 8.54
N GLY A 342 -11.75 25.35 8.36
CA GLY A 342 -10.34 25.04 8.54
C GLY A 342 -9.79 25.69 9.80
N CYS A 343 -9.12 24.90 10.64
CA CYS A 343 -8.35 25.40 11.77
C CYS A 343 -6.86 25.26 11.49
N LEU A 344 -6.09 26.29 11.83
CA LEU A 344 -4.64 26.31 11.67
C LEU A 344 -3.97 25.73 12.92
N ILE A 345 -3.09 24.75 12.74
CA ILE A 345 -2.23 24.22 13.77
C ILE A 345 -0.79 24.62 13.43
N ARG A 346 -0.06 25.18 14.39
CA ARG A 346 1.36 25.54 14.24
C ARG A 346 2.23 24.61 15.05
N ARG A 347 3.34 24.18 14.44
CA ARG A 347 4.45 23.54 15.12
C ARG A 347 5.49 24.60 15.44
N ASP A 348 5.84 24.75 16.71
CA ASP A 348 6.87 25.69 17.13
C ASP A 348 8.29 25.08 16.97
N PRO A 349 9.36 25.89 17.13
CA PRO A 349 10.74 25.40 17.03
C PRO A 349 11.12 24.32 18.05
N THR A 350 10.39 24.19 19.17
CA THR A 350 10.61 23.12 20.16
C THR A 350 9.96 21.80 19.73
N GLY A 351 9.16 21.83 18.66
CA GLY A 351 8.41 20.69 18.16
C GLY A 351 7.00 20.56 18.73
N ALA A 352 6.55 21.50 19.56
CA ALA A 352 5.21 21.45 20.14
C ALA A 352 4.15 22.00 19.17
N PHE A 353 2.96 21.42 19.21
CA PHE A 353 1.82 21.73 18.36
C PHE A 353 0.79 22.57 19.11
N SER A 354 0.32 23.65 18.50
CA SER A 354 -0.71 24.52 19.06
C SER A 354 -1.77 24.85 18.01
N LEU A 355 -3.05 24.75 18.39
CA LEU A 355 -4.15 25.22 17.55
C LEU A 355 -4.25 26.73 17.70
N VAL A 356 -4.23 27.48 16.58
CA VAL A 356 -4.33 28.94 16.62
C VAL A 356 -5.67 29.34 17.24
N GLY A 357 -5.63 30.06 18.36
CA GLY A 357 -6.80 30.44 19.16
C GLY A 357 -6.95 29.66 20.47
N LEU A 358 -6.21 28.56 20.66
CA LEU A 358 -6.07 27.86 21.94
C LEU A 358 -4.70 28.14 22.55
N SER A 359 -4.61 28.20 23.89
CA SER A 359 -3.41 28.64 24.60
C SER A 359 -2.42 27.52 24.95
N GLN A 360 -2.81 26.24 24.88
CA GLN A 360 -1.97 25.15 25.36
C GLN A 360 -1.21 24.43 24.22
N PRO A 361 0.13 24.33 24.29
CA PRO A 361 0.92 23.52 23.38
C PRO A 361 0.88 22.04 23.76
N HIS A 362 1.00 21.16 22.76
CA HIS A 362 0.97 19.70 22.91
C HIS A 362 2.19 19.05 22.24
N ARG A 363 2.64 17.91 22.75
CA ARG A 363 3.83 17.22 22.19
C ARG A 363 3.57 16.43 20.91
N SER A 364 2.30 16.18 20.56
CA SER A 364 1.90 15.50 19.33
C SER A 364 0.55 16.03 18.80
N LEU A 365 0.30 15.81 17.51
CA LEU A 365 -0.99 16.15 16.89
C LEU A 365 -2.12 15.32 17.50
N ARG A 366 -1.87 14.05 17.81
CA ARG A 366 -2.84 13.19 18.51
C ARG A 366 -3.28 13.74 19.87
N GLU A 367 -2.36 14.29 20.66
CA GLU A 367 -2.71 14.88 21.96
C GLU A 367 -3.48 16.18 21.83
N LEU A 368 -3.10 17.02 20.87
CA LEU A 368 -3.85 18.22 20.53
C LEU A 368 -5.28 17.86 20.11
N LEU A 369 -5.46 16.86 19.25
CA LEU A 369 -6.78 16.42 18.80
C LEU A 369 -7.61 15.80 19.92
N ALA A 370 -7.00 15.04 20.84
CA ALA A 370 -7.69 14.51 22.02
C ALA A 370 -8.18 15.64 22.94
N ALA A 371 -7.37 16.66 23.16
CA ALA A 371 -7.78 17.85 23.93
C ALA A 371 -8.95 18.59 23.24
N CYS A 372 -8.87 18.77 21.92
CA CYS A 372 -9.95 19.36 21.12
C CYS A 372 -11.25 18.56 21.20
N TRP A 373 -11.16 17.22 21.24
CA TRP A 373 -12.31 16.33 21.37
C TRP A 373 -13.05 16.52 22.69
N HIS A 374 -12.32 16.70 23.79
CA HIS A 374 -12.92 16.82 25.12
C HIS A 374 -13.47 18.22 25.43
N SER A 375 -12.88 19.27 24.86
CA SER A 375 -13.24 20.65 25.18
C SER A 375 -14.24 21.29 24.21
N GLY A 376 -14.46 20.69 23.04
CA GLY A 376 -15.25 21.30 21.96
C GLY A 376 -14.54 22.51 21.34
N LEU A 377 -14.67 22.70 20.03
CA LEU A 377 -14.07 23.84 19.31
C LEU A 377 -15.15 24.84 18.90
N HIS A 378 -14.81 26.13 18.89
CA HIS A 378 -15.67 27.16 18.29
C HIS A 378 -14.91 27.80 17.14
N VAL A 379 -15.42 27.64 15.92
CA VAL A 379 -14.79 28.16 14.70
C VAL A 379 -15.78 29.05 13.97
N ASP A 380 -15.44 30.33 13.80
CA ASP A 380 -16.30 31.35 13.19
C ASP A 380 -17.72 31.39 13.79
N GLY A 381 -17.83 31.24 15.12
CA GLY A 381 -19.10 31.25 15.85
C GLY A 381 -19.93 29.96 15.72
N THR A 382 -19.40 28.91 15.10
CA THR A 382 -20.05 27.59 15.01
C THR A 382 -19.35 26.60 15.95
N GLU A 383 -20.13 25.87 16.74
CA GLU A 383 -19.62 24.79 17.58
C GLU A 383 -19.19 23.60 16.70
N LEU A 384 -17.97 23.11 16.91
CA LEU A 384 -17.34 22.02 16.20
C LEU A 384 -16.90 20.97 17.22
N ASN A 385 -17.60 19.83 17.20
CA ASN A 385 -17.23 18.65 17.98
C ASN A 385 -16.64 17.61 17.03
N LEU A 386 -15.38 17.25 17.23
CA LEU A 386 -14.69 16.28 16.37
C LEU A 386 -15.27 14.87 16.61
N THR A 387 -15.55 14.12 15.55
CA THR A 387 -16.19 12.80 15.63
C THR A 387 -15.50 11.71 14.83
N LEU A 388 -15.06 11.99 13.60
CA LEU A 388 -14.48 10.96 12.72
C LEU A 388 -13.32 11.52 11.92
N CYS A 389 -12.15 10.89 12.03
CA CYS A 389 -11.01 11.23 11.18
C CYS A 389 -11.12 10.50 9.83
N CYS A 390 -11.19 11.25 8.73
CA CYS A 390 -11.11 10.71 7.38
C CYS A 390 -9.63 10.49 7.01
N THR A 391 -9.07 9.33 7.36
CA THR A 391 -7.63 9.05 7.22
C THR A 391 -7.16 8.89 5.76
N PRO A 392 -5.88 9.16 5.46
CA PRO A 392 -5.29 8.92 4.14
C PRO A 392 -5.40 7.46 3.69
N ARG A 393 -5.70 7.21 2.40
CA ARG A 393 -5.81 5.84 1.86
C ARG A 393 -4.67 5.54 0.86
N PRO A 394 -4.20 4.28 0.75
CA PRO A 394 -3.24 3.91 -0.28
C PRO A 394 -3.74 4.25 -1.69
N LYS A 395 -2.83 4.68 -2.56
CA LYS A 395 -3.08 5.04 -3.97
C LYS A 395 -4.18 6.11 -4.16
N GLU A 396 -4.43 6.92 -3.13
CA GLU A 396 -5.40 8.01 -3.20
C GLU A 396 -4.90 9.13 -4.11
N LYS A 397 -5.73 9.54 -5.07
CA LYS A 397 -5.38 10.62 -6.01
C LYS A 397 -5.54 11.98 -5.35
N SER A 398 -4.51 12.81 -5.47
CA SER A 398 -4.47 14.19 -4.97
C SER A 398 -3.58 15.07 -5.85
N ASN A 399 -3.50 16.38 -5.56
CA ASN A 399 -2.56 17.31 -6.20
C ASN A 399 -1.07 16.92 -6.04
N LEU A 400 -0.77 15.92 -5.21
CA LEU A 400 0.58 15.38 -5.04
C LEU A 400 0.96 14.38 -6.15
N ILE A 401 -0.02 13.84 -6.88
CA ILE A 401 0.19 12.90 -7.97
C ILE A 401 0.36 13.63 -9.30
N VAL A 402 1.39 13.27 -10.05
CA VAL A 402 1.68 13.72 -11.41
C VAL A 402 1.11 12.71 -12.40
N VAL A 403 0.28 13.22 -13.31
CA VAL A 403 -0.32 12.49 -14.42
C VAL A 403 0.54 12.72 -15.67
N ARG A 404 0.93 11.63 -16.34
CA ARG A 404 1.69 11.62 -17.60
C ARG A 404 0.81 11.05 -18.73
N ARG A 405 0.49 11.82 -19.77
CA ARG A 405 -0.19 11.32 -20.98
C ARG A 405 0.86 10.84 -22.00
N GLY A 406 0.67 9.62 -22.52
CA GLY A 406 1.58 8.99 -23.48
C GLY A 406 2.38 7.80 -22.93
N CYS A 407 2.30 7.51 -21.63
CA CYS A 407 2.89 6.32 -20.98
C CYS A 407 1.84 5.36 -20.41
N THR A 408 0.62 5.36 -20.94
CA THR A 408 -0.42 4.39 -20.55
C THR A 408 -0.75 3.48 -21.73
N PRO A 409 -0.73 2.15 -21.55
CA PRO A 409 -1.66 1.29 -22.28
C PRO A 409 -3.09 1.84 -22.08
N ALA A 410 -3.98 1.59 -23.05
CA ALA A 410 -5.35 2.12 -23.15
C ALA A 410 -6.12 2.39 -21.83
N PRO A 411 -7.04 3.39 -21.82
CA PRO A 411 -7.61 3.96 -20.59
C PRO A 411 -8.47 2.97 -19.79
N HIS A 412 -8.29 2.98 -18.46
CA HIS A 412 -9.27 2.48 -17.50
C HIS A 412 -10.51 3.42 -17.45
N PRO A 413 -11.74 2.92 -17.64
CA PRO A 413 -12.94 3.65 -17.26
C PRO A 413 -13.04 3.73 -15.72
N GLY A 414 -13.54 4.85 -15.22
CA GLY A 414 -13.54 5.19 -13.80
C GLY A 414 -14.61 4.50 -12.95
N ARG A 415 -14.52 4.79 -11.64
CA ARG A 415 -15.50 4.53 -10.57
C ARG A 415 -16.94 4.80 -11.00
N ALA A 416 -17.59 3.75 -11.46
CA ALA A 416 -18.83 3.19 -10.95
C ALA A 416 -18.59 1.67 -11.04
N SER A 417 -19.16 0.86 -10.15
CA SER A 417 -19.11 -0.60 -10.36
C SER A 417 -19.60 -0.88 -11.78
N PRO A 418 -18.75 -1.33 -12.73
CA PRO A 418 -19.22 -1.58 -14.06
C PRO A 418 -19.78 -2.99 -14.04
N CYS A 419 -21.07 -3.11 -14.31
CA CYS A 419 -21.48 -4.18 -15.19
C CYS A 419 -20.68 -3.94 -16.49
N PHE A 420 -19.63 -4.75 -16.73
CA PHE A 420 -18.72 -4.50 -17.84
C PHE A 420 -19.45 -4.81 -19.14
N THR A 421 -19.69 -3.80 -19.98
CA THR A 421 -20.06 -4.09 -21.36
C THR A 421 -18.96 -4.92 -22.02
N LEU A 422 -19.35 -6.00 -22.72
CA LEU A 422 -18.46 -6.98 -23.38
C LEU A 422 -17.25 -6.39 -24.15
N THR A 423 -17.32 -5.13 -24.58
CA THR A 423 -16.26 -4.40 -25.29
C THR A 423 -15.12 -3.89 -24.41
N GLN A 424 -15.21 -4.00 -23.08
CA GLN A 424 -14.19 -3.52 -22.12
C GLN A 424 -13.39 -4.65 -21.45
N LEU A 425 -13.69 -5.91 -21.74
CA LEU A 425 -13.01 -7.06 -21.17
C LEU A 425 -11.66 -7.28 -21.87
N SER A 426 -10.61 -7.52 -21.09
CA SER A 426 -9.26 -7.80 -21.58
C SER A 426 -8.83 -9.23 -21.21
N PHE A 427 -8.55 -10.07 -22.20
CA PHE A 427 -7.92 -11.39 -22.02
C PHE A 427 -7.35 -11.86 -23.36
N HIS A 428 -6.35 -12.74 -23.31
CA HIS A 428 -5.79 -13.34 -24.52
C HIS A 428 -6.80 -14.31 -25.13
N THR A 429 -7.07 -14.20 -26.43
CA THR A 429 -7.96 -15.12 -27.15
C THR A 429 -7.16 -16.31 -27.65
N ILE A 430 -7.60 -17.52 -27.30
CA ILE A 430 -6.96 -18.77 -27.71
C ILE A 430 -7.75 -19.39 -28.86
N PRO A 431 -7.10 -19.69 -30.01
CA PRO A 431 -7.74 -20.39 -31.12
C PRO A 431 -8.13 -21.83 -30.72
N ALA A 432 -9.29 -22.31 -31.17
CA ALA A 432 -9.79 -23.62 -30.77
C ALA A 432 -8.95 -24.79 -31.29
N GLU A 433 -8.34 -24.61 -32.45
CA GLU A 433 -7.40 -25.54 -33.08
C GLU A 433 -6.11 -25.73 -32.29
N SER A 434 -5.78 -24.80 -31.39
CA SER A 434 -4.62 -24.91 -30.49
C SER A 434 -4.92 -25.72 -29.22
N LEU A 435 -6.18 -26.13 -29.02
CA LEU A 435 -6.62 -26.85 -27.83
C LEU A 435 -6.96 -28.31 -28.16
N GLU A 436 -6.33 -29.21 -27.40
CA GLU A 436 -6.63 -30.63 -27.39
C GLU A 436 -7.36 -31.00 -26.10
N TRP A 437 -8.43 -31.78 -26.25
CA TRP A 437 -9.32 -32.15 -25.15
C TRP A 437 -8.97 -33.54 -24.65
N HIS A 438 -8.83 -33.68 -23.33
CA HIS A 438 -8.64 -34.97 -22.67
C HIS A 438 -9.89 -35.33 -21.83
N GLU A 439 -9.70 -35.98 -20.69
CA GLU A 439 -10.78 -36.47 -19.84
C GLU A 439 -11.62 -35.36 -19.18
N ASN A 440 -12.90 -35.68 -18.92
CA ASN A 440 -13.78 -34.86 -18.11
C ASN A 440 -13.46 -35.07 -16.62
N LEU A 441 -13.17 -33.98 -15.91
CA LEU A 441 -12.81 -33.99 -14.49
C LEU A 441 -14.00 -33.71 -13.57
N GLY A 442 -15.12 -33.24 -14.12
CA GLY A 442 -16.36 -33.01 -13.40
C GLY A 442 -17.12 -31.77 -13.88
N HIS A 443 -18.00 -31.28 -13.02
CA HIS A 443 -18.81 -30.07 -13.26
C HIS A 443 -18.64 -29.08 -12.10
N GLY A 444 -18.44 -27.81 -12.44
CA GLY A 444 -18.67 -26.67 -11.56
C GLY A 444 -20.15 -26.28 -11.57
N SER A 445 -20.52 -25.26 -10.78
CA SER A 445 -21.92 -24.79 -10.68
C SER A 445 -22.51 -24.30 -12.01
N PHE A 446 -21.67 -23.82 -12.93
CA PHE A 446 -22.10 -23.26 -14.23
C PHE A 446 -21.28 -23.81 -15.40
N THR A 447 -20.32 -24.69 -15.13
CA THR A 447 -19.26 -25.05 -16.08
C THR A 447 -18.98 -26.54 -16.08
N LYS A 448 -18.56 -27.09 -17.22
CA LYS A 448 -17.96 -28.43 -17.31
C LYS A 448 -16.45 -28.29 -17.31
N ILE A 449 -15.75 -29.16 -16.59
CA ILE A 449 -14.31 -29.07 -16.38
C ILE A 449 -13.63 -30.24 -17.09
N TYR A 450 -12.68 -29.94 -17.95
CA TYR A 450 -11.90 -30.93 -18.68
C TYR A 450 -10.41 -30.69 -18.47
N ARG A 451 -9.64 -31.77 -18.53
CA ARG A 451 -8.20 -31.69 -18.74
C ARG A 451 -7.95 -31.50 -20.25
N GLY A 452 -6.88 -30.83 -20.61
CA GLY A 452 -6.50 -30.65 -22.00
C GLY A 452 -5.03 -30.28 -22.17
N CYS A 453 -4.64 -30.06 -23.42
CA CYS A 453 -3.32 -29.59 -23.80
C CYS A 453 -3.47 -28.39 -24.74
N ARG A 454 -2.63 -27.37 -24.53
CA ARG A 454 -2.53 -26.18 -25.38
C ARG A 454 -1.23 -26.26 -26.16
N ARG A 455 -1.32 -26.21 -27.49
CA ARG A 455 -0.21 -26.23 -28.43
C ARG A 455 0.16 -24.82 -28.88
N GLU A 456 1.41 -24.42 -28.66
CA GLU A 456 1.96 -23.14 -29.14
C GLU A 456 3.24 -23.35 -29.95
N ALA A 457 3.39 -22.61 -31.05
CA ALA A 457 4.64 -22.56 -31.81
C ALA A 457 5.42 -21.31 -31.38
N VAL A 458 6.57 -21.50 -30.73
CA VAL A 458 7.47 -20.41 -30.30
C VAL A 458 8.84 -20.69 -30.90
N ASP A 459 9.41 -19.71 -31.62
CA ASP A 459 10.71 -19.81 -32.29
C ASP A 459 10.90 -21.03 -33.22
N GLY A 460 9.79 -21.57 -33.76
CA GLY A 460 9.78 -22.74 -34.64
C GLY A 460 9.69 -24.09 -33.93
N GLU A 461 9.70 -24.12 -32.60
CA GLU A 461 9.44 -25.32 -31.79
C GLU A 461 7.99 -25.34 -31.28
N THR A 462 7.39 -26.53 -31.25
CA THR A 462 6.03 -26.72 -30.73
C THR A 462 6.11 -27.07 -29.24
N HIS A 463 5.50 -26.24 -28.41
CA HIS A 463 5.39 -26.42 -26.97
C HIS A 463 3.97 -26.84 -26.60
N ASP A 464 3.88 -27.97 -25.88
CA ASP A 464 2.65 -28.53 -25.36
C ASP A 464 2.54 -28.16 -23.87
N THR A 465 1.52 -27.38 -23.52
CA THR A 465 1.24 -26.97 -22.13
C THR A 465 -0.03 -27.64 -21.64
N GLU A 466 0.06 -28.36 -20.53
CA GLU A 466 -1.11 -28.95 -19.90
C GLU A 466 -2.02 -27.90 -19.27
N VAL A 467 -3.31 -27.97 -19.57
CA VAL A 467 -4.29 -26.94 -19.19
C VAL A 467 -5.59 -27.54 -18.64
N LEU A 468 -6.26 -26.74 -17.82
CA LEU A 468 -7.64 -26.95 -17.41
C LEU A 468 -8.58 -26.19 -18.36
N LEU A 469 -9.51 -26.88 -18.99
CA LEU A 469 -10.53 -26.30 -19.85
C LEU A 469 -11.84 -26.18 -19.08
N LYS A 470 -12.21 -24.96 -18.72
CA LYS A 470 -13.45 -24.65 -17.99
C LYS A 470 -14.49 -24.08 -18.96
N VAL A 471 -15.42 -24.94 -19.35
CA VAL A 471 -16.41 -24.68 -20.41
C VAL A 471 -17.71 -24.19 -19.80
N MET A 472 -18.20 -23.03 -20.23
CA MET A 472 -19.52 -22.53 -19.84
C MET A 472 -20.63 -23.48 -20.33
N ASP A 473 -21.54 -23.89 -19.44
CA ASP A 473 -22.70 -24.69 -19.84
C ASP A 473 -23.70 -23.82 -20.62
N ALA A 474 -24.13 -24.28 -21.80
CA ALA A 474 -25.07 -23.55 -22.65
C ALA A 474 -26.40 -23.21 -21.96
N ARG A 475 -26.79 -23.92 -20.89
CA ARG A 475 -27.98 -23.63 -20.09
C ARG A 475 -27.86 -22.36 -19.25
N HIS A 476 -26.64 -21.88 -18.99
CA HIS A 476 -26.35 -20.72 -18.14
C HIS A 476 -25.75 -19.55 -18.94
N ARG A 477 -26.11 -19.42 -20.23
CA ARG A 477 -25.65 -18.32 -21.11
C ARG A 477 -25.96 -16.92 -20.58
N ASN A 478 -26.98 -16.76 -19.73
CA ASN A 478 -27.28 -15.51 -19.05
C ASN A 478 -26.18 -15.05 -18.09
N CYS A 479 -25.31 -15.95 -17.63
CA CYS A 479 -24.16 -15.65 -16.78
C CYS A 479 -22.85 -15.44 -17.56
N MET A 480 -22.91 -15.43 -18.90
CA MET A 480 -21.73 -15.35 -19.77
C MET A 480 -20.89 -14.09 -19.50
N GLU A 481 -21.53 -12.94 -19.36
CA GLU A 481 -20.86 -11.66 -19.08
C GLU A 481 -20.04 -11.76 -17.80
N SER A 482 -20.66 -12.21 -16.70
CA SER A 482 -19.96 -12.40 -15.42
C SER A 482 -18.85 -13.46 -15.46
N PHE A 483 -18.99 -14.49 -16.30
CA PHE A 483 -17.94 -15.48 -16.51
C PHE A 483 -16.74 -14.93 -17.27
N LEU A 484 -16.97 -14.07 -18.26
CA LEU A 484 -15.90 -13.38 -18.98
C LEU A 484 -15.31 -12.24 -18.16
N GLU A 485 -16.07 -11.60 -17.28
CA GLU A 485 -15.56 -10.68 -16.26
C GLU A 485 -14.58 -11.40 -15.32
N ALA A 486 -14.91 -12.61 -14.87
CA ALA A 486 -13.98 -13.42 -14.09
C ALA A 486 -12.70 -13.77 -14.87
N ALA A 487 -12.82 -14.09 -16.17
CA ALA A 487 -11.65 -14.29 -17.03
C ALA A 487 -10.81 -13.00 -17.13
N SER A 488 -11.47 -11.86 -17.33
CA SER A 488 -10.79 -10.57 -17.41
C SER A 488 -10.15 -10.15 -16.08
N LEU A 489 -10.72 -10.52 -14.94
CA LEU A 489 -10.09 -10.33 -13.64
C LEU A 489 -8.81 -11.17 -13.56
N MET A 490 -8.91 -12.46 -13.88
CA MET A 490 -7.78 -13.39 -13.78
C MET A 490 -6.68 -13.12 -14.81
N SER A 491 -6.96 -12.47 -15.93
CA SER A 491 -5.94 -12.05 -16.91
C SER A 491 -5.13 -10.84 -16.46
N GLN A 492 -5.64 -10.04 -15.53
CA GLN A 492 -5.01 -8.83 -15.00
C GLN A 492 -4.08 -9.11 -13.81
N VAL A 493 -4.02 -10.36 -13.36
CA VAL A 493 -3.31 -10.76 -12.14
C VAL A 493 -2.33 -11.89 -12.42
N SER A 494 -1.15 -11.79 -11.81
CA SER A 494 -0.15 -12.86 -11.82
C SER A 494 0.48 -12.92 -10.43
N TYR A 495 0.17 -13.97 -9.68
CA TYR A 495 0.65 -14.15 -8.32
C TYR A 495 0.85 -15.65 -8.04
N PRO A 496 1.90 -16.07 -7.30
CA PRO A 496 2.21 -17.49 -7.11
C PRO A 496 1.07 -18.34 -6.53
N HIS A 497 0.22 -17.73 -5.71
CA HIS A 497 -0.94 -18.39 -5.08
C HIS A 497 -2.27 -18.11 -5.79
N LEU A 498 -2.25 -17.65 -7.04
CA LEU A 498 -3.41 -17.57 -7.92
C LEU A 498 -3.24 -18.51 -9.11
N VAL A 499 -4.34 -19.09 -9.59
CA VAL A 499 -4.34 -19.90 -10.81
C VAL A 499 -4.12 -19.00 -12.02
N LEU A 500 -3.10 -19.30 -12.81
CA LEU A 500 -2.79 -18.62 -14.07
C LEU A 500 -3.90 -18.86 -15.10
N LEU A 501 -4.36 -17.77 -15.71
CA LEU A 501 -5.22 -17.81 -16.88
C LEU A 501 -4.38 -17.66 -18.15
N HIS A 502 -4.35 -18.67 -19.01
CA HIS A 502 -3.70 -18.58 -20.31
C HIS A 502 -4.52 -17.77 -21.32
N GLY A 503 -5.85 -17.78 -21.19
CA GLY A 503 -6.74 -17.03 -22.07
C GLY A 503 -8.14 -17.64 -22.15
N VAL A 504 -8.91 -17.16 -23.13
CA VAL A 504 -10.29 -17.59 -23.39
C VAL A 504 -10.42 -18.06 -24.83
N CYS A 505 -11.01 -19.23 -25.05
CA CYS A 505 -11.44 -19.68 -26.38
C CYS A 505 -12.93 -19.40 -26.56
N MET A 506 -13.29 -18.83 -27.72
CA MET A 506 -14.65 -18.38 -28.05
C MET A 506 -15.30 -19.18 -29.19
N ALA A 507 -14.72 -20.32 -29.59
CA ALA A 507 -15.27 -21.13 -30.67
C ALA A 507 -16.43 -22.00 -30.20
N GLY A 508 -17.66 -21.54 -30.45
CA GLY A 508 -18.89 -22.23 -30.06
C GLY A 508 -19.25 -21.99 -28.60
N ASP A 509 -18.61 -22.73 -27.69
CA ASP A 509 -18.74 -22.54 -26.24
C ASP A 509 -17.62 -21.62 -25.72
N SER A 510 -17.90 -20.80 -24.69
CA SER A 510 -16.88 -19.97 -24.06
C SER A 510 -16.09 -20.78 -23.05
N ILE A 511 -14.78 -20.87 -23.26
CA ILE A 511 -13.88 -21.74 -22.51
C ILE A 511 -12.79 -20.89 -21.87
N MET A 512 -12.70 -20.94 -20.55
CA MET A 512 -11.59 -20.36 -19.80
C MET A 512 -10.46 -21.39 -19.72
N VAL A 513 -9.27 -21.05 -20.24
CA VAL A 513 -8.11 -21.95 -20.32
C VAL A 513 -7.13 -21.58 -19.22
N GLN A 514 -7.04 -22.41 -18.19
CA GLN A 514 -6.25 -22.16 -16.98
C GLN A 514 -5.09 -23.14 -16.86
N GLU A 515 -4.10 -22.84 -16.03
CA GLU A 515 -3.11 -23.84 -15.65
C GLU A 515 -3.78 -25.04 -14.96
N PHE A 516 -3.22 -26.24 -15.18
CA PHE A 516 -3.73 -27.45 -14.55
C PHE A 516 -3.05 -27.71 -13.19
N VAL A 517 -3.85 -27.84 -12.13
CA VAL A 517 -3.37 -28.11 -10.76
C VAL A 517 -3.74 -29.55 -10.34
N TYR A 518 -2.74 -30.43 -10.33
CA TYR A 518 -2.91 -31.89 -10.27
C TYR A 518 -3.66 -32.45 -9.06
N LEU A 519 -3.48 -31.88 -7.85
CA LEU A 519 -4.10 -32.45 -6.64
C LEU A 519 -5.53 -31.93 -6.38
N GLY A 520 -6.00 -30.98 -7.20
CA GLY A 520 -7.36 -30.45 -7.12
C GLY A 520 -7.65 -29.65 -5.85
N ALA A 521 -8.92 -29.47 -5.54
CA ALA A 521 -9.37 -28.64 -4.42
C ALA A 521 -9.06 -29.27 -3.04
N ILE A 522 -8.66 -28.43 -2.08
CA ILE A 522 -8.26 -28.88 -0.74
C ILE A 522 -9.44 -29.45 0.05
N ASP A 523 -10.69 -29.09 -0.27
CA ASP A 523 -11.87 -29.65 0.41
C ASP A 523 -11.98 -31.18 0.18
N MET A 524 -11.72 -31.63 -1.05
CA MET A 524 -11.67 -33.06 -1.40
C MET A 524 -10.47 -33.74 -0.76
N TYR A 525 -9.33 -33.07 -0.73
CA TYR A 525 -8.11 -33.58 -0.12
C TYR A 525 -8.29 -33.78 1.40
N LEU A 526 -8.80 -32.78 2.11
CA LEU A 526 -9.08 -32.84 3.54
C LEU A 526 -10.18 -33.86 3.88
N ARG A 527 -11.19 -34.06 3.02
CA ARG A 527 -12.17 -35.14 3.22
C ARG A 527 -11.53 -36.53 3.18
N LYS A 528 -10.52 -36.75 2.32
CA LYS A 528 -9.85 -38.05 2.17
C LYS A 528 -8.75 -38.28 3.21
N ARG A 529 -7.95 -37.25 3.51
CA ARG A 529 -6.72 -37.34 4.30
C ARG A 529 -6.68 -36.44 5.53
N GLY A 530 -7.74 -35.70 5.84
CA GLY A 530 -7.72 -34.63 6.86
C GLY A 530 -7.34 -35.07 8.27
N HIS A 531 -7.53 -36.35 8.62
CA HIS A 531 -7.09 -36.93 9.90
C HIS A 531 -5.58 -37.15 9.97
N LEU A 532 -4.89 -37.20 8.82
CA LEU A 532 -3.44 -37.35 8.69
C LEU A 532 -2.73 -36.00 8.53
N VAL A 533 -3.48 -34.91 8.39
CA VAL A 533 -2.94 -33.58 8.09
C VAL A 533 -2.77 -32.79 9.38
N PRO A 534 -1.53 -32.43 9.77
CA PRO A 534 -1.29 -31.71 11.01
C PRO A 534 -1.80 -30.25 10.95
N ALA A 535 -2.00 -29.64 12.12
CA ALA A 535 -2.42 -28.24 12.20
C ALA A 535 -1.42 -27.29 11.53
N SER A 536 -0.11 -27.58 11.62
CA SER A 536 0.95 -26.81 10.95
C SER A 536 0.74 -26.72 9.43
N TRP A 537 0.35 -27.83 8.80
CA TRP A 537 0.03 -27.87 7.37
C TRP A 537 -1.18 -26.99 7.04
N LYS A 538 -2.26 -27.10 7.83
CA LYS A 538 -3.48 -26.30 7.66
C LYS A 538 -3.17 -24.80 7.78
N LEU A 539 -2.33 -24.42 8.75
CA LEU A 539 -1.89 -23.04 8.91
C LEU A 539 -1.08 -22.53 7.71
N GLN A 540 -0.23 -23.36 7.08
CA GLN A 540 0.51 -22.98 5.86
C GLN A 540 -0.43 -22.72 4.69
N VAL A 541 -1.50 -23.51 4.54
CA VAL A 541 -2.53 -23.27 3.52
C VAL A 541 -3.25 -21.95 3.75
N ILE A 542 -3.70 -21.68 4.97
CA ILE A 542 -4.41 -20.43 5.31
C ILE A 542 -3.52 -19.21 5.10
N LYS A 543 -2.23 -19.30 5.46
CA LYS A 543 -1.24 -18.25 5.22
C LYS A 543 -1.11 -17.91 3.74
N GLN A 544 -0.99 -18.92 2.89
CA GLN A 544 -0.88 -18.71 1.44
C GLN A 544 -2.16 -18.15 0.84
N LEU A 545 -3.33 -18.57 1.34
CA LEU A 545 -4.62 -18.01 0.94
C LEU A 545 -4.71 -16.52 1.32
N ALA A 546 -4.29 -16.16 2.53
CA ALA A 546 -4.27 -14.77 2.97
C ALA A 546 -3.37 -13.91 2.09
N TYR A 547 -2.21 -14.42 1.66
CA TYR A 547 -1.33 -13.74 0.71
C TYR A 547 -1.98 -13.52 -0.66
N ALA A 548 -2.68 -14.53 -1.19
CA ALA A 548 -3.42 -14.39 -2.45
C ALA A 548 -4.52 -13.32 -2.35
N LEU A 549 -5.27 -13.29 -1.24
CA LEU A 549 -6.33 -12.31 -1.04
C LEU A 549 -5.79 -10.90 -0.78
N ASN A 550 -4.69 -10.76 -0.04
CA ASN A 550 -4.02 -9.47 0.14
C ASN A 550 -3.56 -8.90 -1.22
N TYR A 551 -2.98 -9.74 -2.07
CA TYR A 551 -2.59 -9.33 -3.42
C TYR A 551 -3.80 -8.83 -4.25
N LEU A 552 -4.94 -9.52 -4.16
CA LEU A 552 -6.18 -9.10 -4.84
C LEU A 552 -6.75 -7.80 -4.24
N GLU A 553 -6.69 -7.63 -2.92
CA GLU A 553 -7.08 -6.42 -2.20
C GLU A 553 -6.23 -5.21 -2.62
N ASP A 554 -4.91 -5.39 -2.74
CA ASP A 554 -3.98 -4.34 -3.22
C ASP A 554 -4.26 -3.88 -4.66
N LYS A 555 -4.89 -4.74 -5.45
CA LYS A 555 -5.37 -4.46 -6.82
C LYS A 555 -6.80 -3.93 -6.86
N GLY A 556 -7.51 -3.92 -5.73
CA GLY A 556 -8.92 -3.52 -5.64
C GLY A 556 -9.86 -4.49 -6.35
N LEU A 557 -9.48 -5.77 -6.45
CA LEU A 557 -10.21 -6.79 -7.18
C LEU A 557 -10.85 -7.78 -6.19
N PRO A 558 -12.16 -7.67 -5.89
CA PRO A 558 -12.81 -8.66 -5.04
C PRO A 558 -12.93 -10.01 -5.76
N HIS A 559 -12.57 -11.09 -5.08
CA HIS A 559 -12.73 -12.45 -5.56
C HIS A 559 -14.20 -12.90 -5.43
N GLY A 560 -14.88 -12.59 -4.33
CA GLY A 560 -16.30 -12.88 -4.09
C GLY A 560 -16.69 -14.36 -4.04
N ASN A 561 -15.73 -15.28 -3.92
CA ASN A 561 -15.99 -16.72 -3.91
C ASN A 561 -14.86 -17.52 -3.23
N VAL A 562 -14.48 -17.10 -2.03
CA VAL A 562 -13.40 -17.73 -1.26
C VAL A 562 -13.96 -18.92 -0.48
N SER A 563 -13.54 -20.14 -0.81
CA SER A 563 -13.92 -21.39 -0.12
C SER A 563 -12.84 -22.46 -0.30
N ALA A 564 -12.82 -23.52 0.52
CA ALA A 564 -11.84 -24.60 0.35
C ALA A 564 -12.00 -25.35 -0.98
N ARG A 565 -13.19 -25.28 -1.61
CA ARG A 565 -13.47 -25.78 -2.96
C ARG A 565 -12.74 -25.00 -4.06
N LYS A 566 -12.33 -23.77 -3.74
CA LYS A 566 -11.68 -22.83 -4.65
C LYS A 566 -10.18 -22.73 -4.42
N VAL A 567 -9.68 -23.31 -3.34
CA VAL A 567 -8.25 -23.40 -3.05
C VAL A 567 -7.75 -24.75 -3.57
N LEU A 568 -6.90 -24.71 -4.59
CA LEU A 568 -6.31 -25.88 -5.24
C LEU A 568 -4.94 -26.18 -4.63
N LEU A 569 -4.62 -27.45 -4.48
CA LEU A 569 -3.34 -27.91 -3.96
C LEU A 569 -2.40 -28.26 -5.12
N ALA A 570 -1.30 -27.52 -5.26
CA ALA A 570 -0.28 -27.81 -6.27
C ALA A 570 0.82 -28.73 -5.73
N ARG A 571 1.12 -28.64 -4.43
CA ARG A 571 2.09 -29.53 -3.76
C ARG A 571 1.60 -29.93 -2.38
N GLU A 572 1.68 -31.22 -2.08
CA GLU A 572 1.20 -31.80 -0.82
C GLU A 572 2.08 -31.42 0.37
N GLY A 573 3.42 -31.45 0.23
CA GLY A 573 4.33 -31.06 1.31
C GLY A 573 4.39 -32.04 2.49
N MET A 574 4.40 -33.35 2.20
CA MET A 574 4.47 -34.43 3.21
C MET A 574 5.89 -35.01 3.36
N ASP A 575 6.85 -34.50 2.60
CA ASP A 575 8.26 -34.93 2.53
C ASP A 575 9.22 -33.97 3.26
N GLY A 576 8.69 -33.11 4.14
CA GLY A 576 9.42 -32.04 4.81
C GLY A 576 9.39 -30.70 4.07
N SER A 577 8.82 -30.63 2.86
CA SER A 577 8.53 -29.36 2.17
C SER A 577 7.16 -28.80 2.58
N PRO A 578 6.92 -27.47 2.58
CA PRO A 578 5.61 -26.93 2.89
C PRO A 578 4.60 -27.18 1.75
N PRO A 579 3.30 -27.32 2.04
CA PRO A 579 2.27 -27.37 1.01
C PRO A 579 2.31 -26.14 0.12
N PHE A 580 1.78 -26.25 -1.08
CA PHE A 580 1.65 -25.11 -1.99
C PHE A 580 0.24 -25.07 -2.58
N ILE A 581 -0.47 -23.97 -2.35
CA ILE A 581 -1.83 -23.77 -2.87
C ILE A 581 -1.91 -22.69 -3.93
N LYS A 582 -2.98 -22.75 -4.72
CA LYS A 582 -3.41 -21.72 -5.66
C LYS A 582 -4.91 -21.50 -5.56
N LEU A 583 -5.34 -20.25 -5.40
CA LEU A 583 -6.74 -19.86 -5.43
C LEU A 583 -7.20 -19.77 -6.90
N SER A 584 -8.22 -20.56 -7.23
CA SER A 584 -8.85 -20.63 -8.56
C SER A 584 -9.76 -19.44 -8.82
N ASP A 585 -10.15 -19.23 -10.08
CA ASP A 585 -11.00 -18.11 -10.50
C ASP A 585 -12.29 -17.92 -9.67
N PRO A 586 -12.79 -16.67 -9.58
CA PRO A 586 -14.02 -16.36 -8.85
C PRO A 586 -15.26 -17.01 -9.49
N GLY A 587 -15.22 -17.25 -10.80
CA GLY A 587 -16.35 -17.75 -11.57
C GLY A 587 -17.47 -16.72 -11.67
N VAL A 588 -18.72 -17.19 -11.80
CA VAL A 588 -19.88 -16.30 -11.85
C VAL A 588 -20.04 -15.55 -10.52
N SER A 589 -20.07 -14.22 -10.62
CA SER A 589 -20.16 -13.27 -9.51
C SER A 589 -21.43 -13.50 -8.70
N PRO A 590 -21.36 -13.41 -7.35
CA PRO A 590 -22.55 -13.39 -6.49
C PRO A 590 -23.59 -12.35 -6.93
N THR A 591 -23.16 -11.24 -7.54
CA THR A 591 -24.04 -10.12 -7.90
C THR A 591 -25.06 -10.42 -8.99
N VAL A 592 -24.85 -11.49 -9.76
CA VAL A 592 -25.74 -11.92 -10.85
C VAL A 592 -26.47 -13.23 -10.53
N LEU A 593 -26.31 -13.78 -9.32
CA LEU A 593 -26.93 -15.02 -8.90
C LEU A 593 -28.33 -14.79 -8.34
N SER A 594 -29.19 -15.80 -8.50
CA SER A 594 -30.46 -15.83 -7.77
C SER A 594 -30.20 -16.04 -6.27
N LEU A 595 -31.14 -15.61 -5.44
CA LEU A 595 -31.06 -15.82 -3.99
C LEU A 595 -30.90 -17.30 -3.64
N GLU A 596 -31.56 -18.21 -4.37
CA GLU A 596 -31.41 -19.67 -4.21
C GLU A 596 -29.96 -20.11 -4.43
N MET A 597 -29.33 -19.67 -5.52
CA MET A 597 -27.93 -20.01 -5.84
C MET A 597 -26.91 -19.36 -4.88
N LEU A 598 -27.23 -18.19 -4.33
CA LEU A 598 -26.41 -17.56 -3.28
C LEU A 598 -26.51 -18.34 -1.97
N THR A 599 -27.69 -18.87 -1.66
CA THR A 599 -27.91 -19.60 -0.42
C THR A 599 -27.15 -20.94 -0.40
N ASP A 600 -26.95 -21.56 -1.57
CA ASP A 600 -26.08 -22.74 -1.72
C ASP A 600 -24.60 -22.47 -1.42
N ARG A 601 -24.18 -21.20 -1.38
CA ARG A 601 -22.80 -20.79 -1.06
C ARG A 601 -22.63 -20.38 0.40
N ILE A 602 -23.64 -20.54 1.25
CA ILE A 602 -23.50 -20.37 2.70
C ILE A 602 -22.61 -21.51 3.26
N PRO A 603 -21.63 -21.22 4.13
CA PRO A 603 -21.43 -19.97 4.87
C PRO A 603 -20.42 -18.98 4.26
N TRP A 604 -19.88 -19.25 3.07
CA TRP A 604 -18.80 -18.44 2.50
C TRP A 604 -19.26 -17.11 1.88
N VAL A 605 -20.55 -16.97 1.58
CA VAL A 605 -21.13 -15.69 1.14
C VAL A 605 -21.42 -14.80 2.34
N ALA A 606 -20.92 -13.56 2.28
CA ALA A 606 -21.11 -12.56 3.31
C ALA A 606 -22.58 -12.11 3.41
N PRO A 607 -23.09 -11.76 4.59
CA PRO A 607 -24.50 -11.40 4.80
C PRO A 607 -24.96 -10.23 3.91
N GLU A 608 -24.11 -9.22 3.72
CA GLU A 608 -24.38 -8.06 2.88
C GLU A 608 -24.62 -8.43 1.41
N CYS A 609 -23.98 -9.50 0.93
CA CYS A 609 -24.18 -10.01 -0.44
C CYS A 609 -25.55 -10.67 -0.63
N LEU A 610 -26.22 -11.10 0.46
CA LEU A 610 -27.58 -11.64 0.43
C LEU A 610 -28.65 -10.54 0.48
N GLN A 611 -28.29 -9.37 1.02
CA GLN A 611 -29.20 -8.24 1.23
C GLN A 611 -29.17 -7.24 0.07
N GLU A 612 -27.96 -6.87 -0.36
CA GLU A 612 -27.71 -5.92 -1.44
C GLU A 612 -26.73 -6.56 -2.43
N ALA A 613 -27.23 -7.48 -3.27
CA ALA A 613 -26.43 -8.19 -4.26
C ALA A 613 -25.70 -7.28 -5.29
N ARG A 614 -25.82 -5.95 -5.23
CA ARG A 614 -25.17 -5.02 -6.17
C ARG A 614 -23.81 -4.49 -5.70
N THR A 615 -23.37 -4.80 -4.49
CA THR A 615 -22.14 -4.25 -3.91
C THR A 615 -21.20 -5.38 -3.42
N LEU A 616 -20.62 -6.13 -4.37
CA LEU A 616 -19.49 -6.99 -4.04
C LEU A 616 -18.28 -6.12 -3.66
N GLY A 617 -17.92 -6.15 -2.37
CA GLY A 617 -16.79 -5.40 -1.82
C GLY A 617 -15.65 -6.32 -1.37
N LEU A 618 -14.47 -5.72 -1.13
CA LEU A 618 -13.29 -6.41 -0.61
C LEU A 618 -13.53 -7.05 0.77
N GLU A 619 -14.47 -6.48 1.55
CA GLU A 619 -14.84 -7.02 2.87
C GLU A 619 -15.55 -8.38 2.77
N ALA A 620 -16.24 -8.67 1.66
CA ALA A 620 -16.89 -9.96 1.45
C ALA A 620 -15.87 -11.11 1.34
N ASP A 621 -14.67 -10.84 0.84
CA ASP A 621 -13.59 -11.83 0.78
C ASP A 621 -13.01 -12.12 2.17
N LYS A 622 -13.03 -11.15 3.08
CA LYS A 622 -12.59 -11.35 4.48
C LYS A 622 -13.56 -12.28 5.21
N TRP A 623 -14.86 -12.14 4.96
CA TRP A 623 -15.86 -13.10 5.44
C TRP A 623 -15.62 -14.50 4.86
N GLY A 624 -15.51 -14.61 3.53
CA GLY A 624 -15.25 -15.87 2.85
C GLY A 624 -13.96 -16.55 3.32
N PHE A 625 -12.92 -15.75 3.60
CA PHE A 625 -11.67 -16.21 4.20
C PHE A 625 -11.90 -16.80 5.60
N GLY A 626 -12.62 -16.10 6.49
CA GLY A 626 -12.95 -16.62 7.82
C GLY A 626 -13.71 -17.94 7.79
N ALA A 627 -14.74 -18.03 6.92
CA ALA A 627 -15.49 -19.26 6.70
C ALA A 627 -14.60 -20.40 6.15
N THR A 628 -13.65 -20.08 5.27
CA THR A 628 -12.68 -21.04 4.72
C THR A 628 -11.68 -21.53 5.77
N VAL A 629 -11.20 -20.66 6.65
CA VAL A 629 -10.33 -21.03 7.78
C VAL A 629 -11.05 -22.07 8.64
N TRP A 630 -12.29 -21.80 9.01
CA TRP A 630 -13.09 -22.73 9.79
C TRP A 630 -13.29 -24.07 9.06
N GLU A 631 -13.58 -24.05 7.75
CA GLU A 631 -13.76 -25.25 6.92
C GLU A 631 -12.49 -26.12 6.90
N VAL A 632 -11.32 -25.51 6.73
CA VAL A 632 -10.02 -26.19 6.67
C VAL A 632 -9.68 -26.88 7.99
N PHE A 633 -9.95 -26.23 9.12
CA PHE A 633 -9.68 -26.80 10.43
C PHE A 633 -10.68 -27.89 10.81
N SER A 634 -11.96 -27.69 10.54
CA SER A 634 -13.06 -28.59 10.93
C SER A 634 -13.19 -29.84 10.05
N GLY A 635 -12.46 -29.94 8.94
CA GLY A 635 -12.51 -31.10 8.04
C GLY A 635 -13.80 -31.17 7.18
N GLY A 636 -14.49 -30.05 7.02
CA GLY A 636 -15.65 -29.87 6.13
C GLY A 636 -16.93 -29.36 6.81
N PRO A 637 -17.88 -28.81 6.05
CA PRO A 637 -19.02 -28.03 6.55
C PRO A 637 -20.19 -28.89 7.04
N ARG A 638 -19.96 -30.00 7.75
CA ARG A 638 -21.00 -31.00 8.08
C ARG A 638 -22.18 -30.47 8.90
N HIS A 639 -22.07 -29.30 9.55
CA HIS A 639 -23.08 -28.79 10.47
C HIS A 639 -23.84 -27.52 10.05
N ILE A 640 -23.35 -26.75 9.07
CA ILE A 640 -24.03 -25.52 8.62
C ILE A 640 -24.88 -25.77 7.37
N THR A 641 -24.50 -26.73 6.51
CA THR A 641 -25.32 -27.16 5.36
C THR A 641 -26.53 -28.01 5.76
N SER A 642 -26.69 -28.35 7.05
CA SER A 642 -27.86 -29.09 7.56
C SER A 642 -29.00 -28.19 8.03
N LEU A 643 -28.79 -26.87 8.11
CA LEU A 643 -29.85 -25.90 8.35
C LEU A 643 -30.51 -25.56 7.02
N GLU A 644 -31.84 -25.47 7.00
CA GLU A 644 -32.52 -25.03 5.78
C GLU A 644 -32.03 -23.64 5.36
N PRO A 645 -31.70 -23.44 4.07
CA PRO A 645 -31.37 -22.16 3.44
C PRO A 645 -32.15 -20.96 4.01
N ALA A 646 -33.47 -21.08 4.11
CA ALA A 646 -34.37 -20.04 4.62
C ALA A 646 -34.13 -19.71 6.10
N LYS A 647 -33.76 -20.69 6.92
CA LYS A 647 -33.50 -20.53 8.36
C LYS A 647 -32.17 -19.84 8.62
N VAL A 648 -31.15 -20.08 7.78
CA VAL A 648 -29.86 -19.37 7.86
C VAL A 648 -30.02 -17.92 7.41
N VAL A 649 -30.74 -17.68 6.31
CA VAL A 649 -31.07 -16.32 5.85
C VAL A 649 -31.90 -15.56 6.90
N GLN A 650 -32.84 -16.22 7.59
CA GLN A 650 -33.57 -15.62 8.72
C GLN A 650 -32.66 -15.27 9.90
N LEU A 651 -31.73 -16.14 10.29
CA LEU A 651 -30.76 -15.87 11.35
C LEU A 651 -29.84 -14.69 11.00
N LEU A 652 -29.40 -14.60 9.74
CA LEU A 652 -28.56 -13.51 9.23
C LEU A 652 -29.33 -12.18 9.05
N ASN A 653 -30.65 -12.22 8.80
CA ASN A 653 -31.50 -11.04 8.59
C ASN A 653 -32.29 -10.58 9.84
N TRP A 654 -32.13 -11.26 10.99
CA TRP A 654 -32.94 -11.06 12.21
C TRP A 654 -32.74 -9.68 12.90
N GLU A 655 -31.71 -8.91 12.54
CA GLU A 655 -31.44 -7.58 13.12
C GLU A 655 -32.57 -6.54 12.93
N ARG A 656 -33.49 -6.77 11.98
CA ARG A 656 -34.57 -5.80 11.66
C ARG A 656 -35.92 -6.07 12.30
N ALA A 657 -36.28 -7.33 12.60
CA ALA A 657 -37.63 -7.67 13.07
C ALA A 657 -37.93 -7.28 14.53
N SER A 658 -36.93 -6.75 15.25
CA SER A 658 -37.01 -6.47 16.69
C SER A 658 -37.02 -4.98 17.05
N ARG A 659 -37.01 -4.05 16.09
CA ARG A 659 -37.03 -2.61 16.40
C ARG A 659 -38.40 -2.09 16.88
N ASP A 660 -39.45 -2.91 16.78
CA ASP A 660 -40.84 -2.45 16.98
C ASP A 660 -41.53 -2.94 18.28
N SER A 661 -40.81 -3.51 19.27
CA SER A 661 -41.45 -3.90 20.55
C SER A 661 -40.59 -3.65 21.80
N GLU A 662 -40.94 -2.55 22.49
CA GLU A 662 -40.79 -2.19 23.92
C GLU A 662 -39.48 -2.49 24.69
N GLY A 663 -38.69 -1.42 24.92
CA GLY A 663 -38.52 -0.78 26.24
C GLY A 663 -37.71 -1.45 27.36
N GLU A 664 -36.40 -1.20 27.44
CA GLU A 664 -35.70 -0.67 28.64
C GLU A 664 -34.22 -0.32 28.34
N LEU A 665 -33.70 0.70 29.02
CA LEU A 665 -32.51 1.53 28.73
C LEU A 665 -31.18 0.78 28.44
N LEU A 666 -30.55 1.09 27.29
CA LEU A 666 -29.08 1.16 27.10
C LEU A 666 -28.71 2.24 26.05
N PRO A 667 -27.52 2.88 26.10
CA PRO A 667 -27.19 4.08 25.33
C PRO A 667 -27.06 3.82 23.83
N LEU A 668 -27.69 4.67 23.00
CA LEU A 668 -27.57 4.65 21.53
C LEU A 668 -26.13 4.86 21.09
N GLY A 669 -25.58 3.94 20.28
CA GLY A 669 -24.37 4.21 19.49
C GLY A 669 -23.40 3.05 19.21
N LYS A 670 -23.75 1.78 19.45
CA LYS A 670 -22.89 0.65 19.06
C LYS A 670 -23.73 -0.51 18.53
N ASP A 671 -23.30 -1.10 17.42
CA ASP A 671 -23.83 -2.34 16.90
C ASP A 671 -23.45 -3.48 17.85
N TYR A 672 -24.42 -4.15 18.47
CA TYR A 672 -24.18 -5.35 19.28
C TYR A 672 -25.38 -6.31 19.25
N TYR A 673 -25.07 -7.61 19.34
CA TYR A 673 -26.02 -8.73 19.35
C TYR A 673 -26.77 -8.85 20.68
N VAL A 674 -28.06 -9.22 20.65
CA VAL A 674 -28.91 -9.48 21.82
C VAL A 674 -29.37 -10.94 21.82
N VAL A 675 -29.21 -11.62 22.95
CA VAL A 675 -29.56 -13.04 23.13
C VAL A 675 -30.96 -13.14 23.73
N ARG A 676 -31.85 -13.91 23.09
CA ARG A 676 -33.26 -14.04 23.51
C ARG A 676 -33.65 -15.44 24.01
N GLU A 677 -32.76 -16.43 23.91
CA GLU A 677 -32.99 -17.78 24.46
C GLU A 677 -31.93 -18.13 25.52
N PRO A 678 -32.31 -18.81 26.63
CA PRO A 678 -31.36 -19.28 27.64
C PRO A 678 -30.38 -20.28 27.01
N GLY A 679 -29.09 -19.93 26.95
CA GLY A 679 -28.01 -20.84 26.53
C GLY A 679 -27.24 -20.46 25.24
N GLN A 680 -27.60 -19.38 24.55
CA GLN A 680 -26.91 -18.94 23.31
C GLN A 680 -26.23 -17.56 23.41
N SER A 681 -25.96 -17.08 24.61
CA SER A 681 -25.10 -15.91 24.77
C SER A 681 -23.64 -16.35 24.63
N PRO A 682 -22.80 -15.65 23.83
CA PRO A 682 -21.40 -15.99 23.67
C PRO A 682 -20.59 -15.62 24.94
N ILE A 683 -21.20 -15.70 26.12
CA ILE A 683 -20.58 -15.43 27.42
C ILE A 683 -19.29 -16.23 27.63
N PHE A 684 -19.19 -17.42 27.03
CA PHE A 684 -18.01 -18.27 27.12
C PHE A 684 -16.82 -17.78 26.29
N TRP A 685 -17.03 -16.77 25.44
CA TRP A 685 -16.00 -16.11 24.63
C TRP A 685 -15.60 -14.75 25.20
N TYR A 686 -16.36 -14.19 26.12
CA TYR A 686 -16.12 -12.86 26.67
C TYR A 686 -15.03 -12.86 27.74
N ALA A 687 -14.30 -11.75 27.78
CA ALA A 687 -13.35 -11.47 28.83
C ALA A 687 -14.06 -11.19 30.17
N PRO A 688 -13.39 -11.38 31.32
CA PRO A 688 -13.97 -11.13 32.64
C PRO A 688 -14.58 -9.72 32.74
N GLU A 689 -13.89 -8.69 32.27
CA GLU A 689 -14.36 -7.29 32.30
C GLU A 689 -15.55 -7.03 31.35
N SER A 690 -15.68 -7.82 30.29
CA SER A 690 -16.84 -7.76 29.40
C SER A 690 -18.05 -8.44 30.03
N LEU A 691 -17.83 -9.44 30.87
CA LEU A 691 -18.88 -10.16 31.61
C LEU A 691 -19.33 -9.41 32.88
N SER A 692 -18.42 -8.79 33.63
CA SER A 692 -18.72 -8.07 34.88
C SER A 692 -19.18 -6.63 34.64
N ASP A 693 -18.47 -5.90 33.79
CA ASP A 693 -18.56 -4.44 33.70
C ASP A 693 -19.07 -3.96 32.33
N ASN A 694 -19.40 -4.88 31.41
CA ASN A 694 -19.76 -4.59 30.02
C ASN A 694 -18.70 -3.75 29.28
N ILE A 695 -17.42 -3.94 29.61
CA ILE A 695 -16.31 -3.25 28.97
C ILE A 695 -15.82 -4.09 27.78
N PHE A 696 -15.94 -3.52 26.58
CA PHE A 696 -15.43 -4.09 25.33
C PHE A 696 -14.27 -3.23 24.82
N SER A 697 -13.10 -3.84 24.67
CA SER A 697 -11.83 -3.19 24.31
C SER A 697 -11.00 -4.10 23.40
N ARG A 698 -9.94 -3.56 22.82
CA ARG A 698 -8.98 -4.38 22.05
C ARG A 698 -8.41 -5.52 22.89
N GLN A 699 -8.30 -5.34 24.21
CA GLN A 699 -7.79 -6.34 25.14
C GLN A 699 -8.84 -7.41 25.46
N SER A 700 -10.14 -7.08 25.43
CA SER A 700 -11.18 -8.10 25.49
C SER A 700 -11.28 -8.89 24.20
N ASP A 701 -11.00 -8.28 23.05
CA ASP A 701 -10.93 -9.00 21.77
C ASP A 701 -9.76 -10.00 21.72
N VAL A 702 -8.62 -9.67 22.36
CA VAL A 702 -7.49 -10.59 22.53
C VAL A 702 -7.88 -11.82 23.37
N TRP A 703 -8.72 -11.64 24.40
CA TRP A 703 -9.26 -12.79 25.16
C TRP A 703 -10.11 -13.69 24.27
N SER A 704 -11.06 -13.10 23.53
CA SER A 704 -11.91 -13.82 22.58
C SER A 704 -11.08 -14.55 21.53
N PHE A 705 -9.99 -13.94 21.05
CA PHE A 705 -9.03 -14.58 20.15
C PHE A 705 -8.37 -15.82 20.77
N GLY A 706 -8.00 -15.78 22.05
CA GLY A 706 -7.53 -16.97 22.76
C GLY A 706 -8.56 -18.12 22.75
N VAL A 707 -9.85 -17.80 22.92
CA VAL A 707 -10.95 -18.79 22.81
C VAL A 707 -11.07 -19.34 21.39
N VAL A 708 -10.90 -18.50 20.37
CA VAL A 708 -10.88 -18.94 18.96
C VAL A 708 -9.69 -19.86 18.69
N LEU A 709 -8.49 -19.57 19.22
CA LEU A 709 -7.35 -20.48 19.13
C LEU A 709 -7.68 -21.84 19.73
N TYR A 710 -8.31 -21.88 20.90
CA TYR A 710 -8.75 -23.12 21.51
C TYR A 710 -9.74 -23.89 20.61
N GLU A 711 -10.70 -23.22 20.00
CA GLU A 711 -11.66 -23.82 19.06
C GLU A 711 -10.99 -24.37 17.80
N LEU A 712 -9.98 -23.68 17.27
CA LEU A 712 -9.22 -24.14 16.12
C LEU A 712 -8.42 -25.42 16.44
N PHE A 713 -7.81 -25.48 17.63
CA PHE A 713 -6.96 -26.61 18.05
C PHE A 713 -7.73 -27.78 18.68
N THR A 714 -9.00 -27.58 19.04
CA THR A 714 -9.97 -28.66 19.33
C THR A 714 -10.74 -29.11 18.08
N TYR A 715 -10.41 -28.55 16.91
CA TYR A 715 -11.13 -28.80 15.65
C TYR A 715 -12.64 -28.55 15.76
N SER A 716 -13.04 -27.61 16.61
CA SER A 716 -14.44 -27.27 16.91
C SER A 716 -15.29 -28.49 17.32
N ASP A 717 -14.68 -29.50 17.96
CA ASP A 717 -15.39 -30.66 18.49
C ASP A 717 -16.38 -30.22 19.58
N LYS A 718 -17.66 -30.56 19.36
CA LYS A 718 -18.77 -30.20 20.26
C LYS A 718 -18.63 -30.77 21.66
N SER A 719 -17.96 -31.92 21.81
CA SER A 719 -17.75 -32.56 23.11
C SER A 719 -16.79 -31.76 24.01
N CYS A 720 -15.97 -30.89 23.42
CA CYS A 720 -15.04 -30.02 24.12
C CYS A 720 -15.14 -28.55 23.67
N SER A 721 -16.33 -28.10 23.21
CA SER A 721 -16.55 -26.70 22.89
C SER A 721 -16.33 -25.81 24.11
N PRO A 722 -16.02 -24.51 23.95
CA PRO A 722 -15.86 -23.60 25.09
C PRO A 722 -17.04 -23.67 26.07
N SER A 723 -18.26 -23.67 25.54
CA SER A 723 -19.48 -23.82 26.32
C SER A 723 -19.57 -25.16 27.05
N ALA A 724 -19.35 -26.29 26.36
CA ALA A 724 -19.43 -27.62 26.95
C ALA A 724 -18.40 -27.80 28.07
N GLU A 725 -17.20 -27.28 27.87
CA GLU A 725 -16.10 -27.41 28.81
C GLU A 725 -16.30 -26.52 30.04
N PHE A 726 -16.71 -25.26 29.88
CA PHE A 726 -17.08 -24.41 31.01
C PHE A 726 -18.28 -24.98 31.78
N LEU A 727 -19.32 -25.46 31.10
CA LEU A 727 -20.46 -26.11 31.75
C LEU A 727 -20.05 -27.37 32.52
N ARG A 728 -19.11 -28.16 31.98
CA ARG A 728 -18.53 -29.32 32.67
C ARG A 728 -17.75 -28.92 33.92
N MET A 729 -16.98 -27.83 33.87
CA MET A 729 -16.25 -27.30 35.03
C MET A 729 -17.19 -26.71 36.09
N LEU A 730 -18.30 -26.09 35.67
CA LEU A 730 -19.31 -25.52 36.56
C LEU A 730 -20.07 -26.61 37.33
N GLY A 731 -20.19 -27.83 36.78
CA GLY A 731 -20.87 -28.96 37.40
C GLY A 731 -22.41 -28.85 37.40
N PRO A 732 -23.14 -29.90 37.84
CA PRO A 732 -24.60 -29.89 37.90
C PRO A 732 -25.14 -28.74 38.78
N GLU A 733 -26.36 -28.28 38.48
CA GLU A 733 -26.95 -27.03 38.98
C GLU A 733 -26.71 -26.77 40.48
N ARG A 734 -26.09 -25.62 40.77
CA ARG A 734 -26.12 -24.92 42.06
C ARG A 734 -26.98 -23.67 41.89
N ASP A 735 -27.65 -23.23 42.95
CA ASP A 735 -28.45 -22.00 42.98
C ASP A 735 -27.63 -20.78 42.47
N GLY A 736 -28.06 -20.16 41.37
CA GLY A 736 -27.48 -18.92 40.83
C GLY A 736 -27.33 -18.85 39.30
N PRO A 737 -27.32 -17.65 38.68
CA PRO A 737 -27.15 -17.50 37.23
C PRO A 737 -25.79 -18.03 36.72
N ALA A 738 -25.79 -18.69 35.55
CA ALA A 738 -24.58 -19.24 34.94
C ALA A 738 -23.45 -18.20 34.74
N LEU A 739 -23.82 -16.94 34.49
CA LEU A 739 -22.89 -15.81 34.37
C LEU A 739 -22.10 -15.55 35.66
N CYS A 740 -22.77 -15.53 36.81
CA CYS A 740 -22.12 -15.29 38.11
C CYS A 740 -21.14 -16.42 38.44
N ARG A 741 -21.53 -17.66 38.19
CA ARG A 741 -20.68 -18.84 38.42
C ARG A 741 -19.50 -18.89 37.45
N LEU A 742 -19.69 -18.44 36.20
CA LEU A 742 -18.60 -18.31 35.22
C LEU A 742 -17.59 -17.24 35.67
N LEU A 743 -18.05 -16.09 36.17
CA LEU A 743 -17.19 -15.05 36.72
C LEU A 743 -16.37 -15.54 37.94
N GLU A 744 -16.99 -16.29 38.86
CA GLU A 744 -16.29 -16.92 39.99
C GLU A 744 -15.20 -17.89 39.52
N LEU A 745 -15.53 -18.77 38.57
CA LEU A 745 -14.61 -19.73 37.99
C LEU A 745 -13.41 -19.02 37.31
N LEU A 746 -13.66 -17.95 36.55
CA LEU A 746 -12.61 -17.16 35.93
C LEU A 746 -11.76 -16.40 36.96
N ALA A 747 -12.34 -15.92 38.05
CA ALA A 747 -11.64 -15.27 39.17
C ALA A 747 -10.75 -16.24 39.94
N GLU A 748 -11.11 -17.52 40.04
CA GLU A 748 -10.28 -18.60 40.56
C GLU A 748 -9.11 -18.99 39.63
N GLY A 749 -8.96 -18.32 38.49
CA GLY A 749 -7.89 -18.60 37.51
C GLY A 749 -8.17 -19.82 36.64
N ARG A 750 -9.38 -20.40 36.68
CA ARG A 750 -9.75 -21.52 35.82
C ARG A 750 -9.93 -21.02 34.38
N ARG A 751 -9.38 -21.75 33.42
CA ARG A 751 -9.40 -21.46 31.96
C ARG A 751 -9.75 -22.73 31.20
N LEU A 752 -10.01 -22.59 29.89
CA LEU A 752 -10.14 -23.75 29.00
C LEU A 752 -8.85 -24.59 29.05
N PRO A 753 -8.96 -25.93 29.07
CA PRO A 753 -7.80 -26.82 29.13
C PRO A 753 -6.99 -26.72 27.82
N PRO A 754 -5.69 -27.05 27.83
CA PRO A 754 -4.93 -27.12 26.58
C PRO A 754 -5.49 -28.25 25.67
N PRO A 755 -5.79 -27.99 24.38
CA PRO A 755 -6.23 -29.03 23.46
C PRO A 755 -5.12 -30.06 23.23
N ALA A 756 -5.49 -31.36 23.17
CA ALA A 756 -4.52 -32.47 23.14
C ALA A 756 -3.54 -32.44 21.94
N ALA A 757 -3.94 -31.84 20.81
CA ALA A 757 -3.12 -31.72 19.59
C ALA A 757 -2.47 -30.33 19.42
N CYS A 758 -2.54 -29.47 20.44
CA CYS A 758 -2.03 -28.10 20.38
C CYS A 758 -0.54 -28.03 20.77
N PRO A 759 0.34 -27.44 19.93
CA PRO A 759 1.74 -27.20 20.30
C PRO A 759 1.86 -26.37 21.58
N MET A 760 2.88 -26.64 22.42
CA MET A 760 3.04 -25.96 23.72
C MET A 760 3.11 -24.45 23.58
N GLU A 761 3.75 -23.98 22.52
CA GLU A 761 3.97 -22.56 22.30
C GLU A 761 2.66 -21.84 21.91
N VAL A 762 1.70 -22.55 21.32
CA VAL A 762 0.33 -22.04 21.12
C VAL A 762 -0.47 -22.11 22.41
N GLN A 763 -0.25 -23.13 23.25
CA GLN A 763 -0.86 -23.19 24.58
C GLN A 763 -0.43 -22.00 25.45
N GLU A 764 0.86 -21.65 25.43
CA GLU A 764 1.40 -20.46 26.10
C GLU A 764 0.75 -19.18 25.56
N LEU A 765 0.61 -19.06 24.24
CA LEU A 765 -0.05 -17.92 23.61
C LEU A 765 -1.52 -17.78 24.04
N MET A 766 -2.26 -18.89 24.13
CA MET A 766 -3.64 -18.90 24.63
C MET A 766 -3.69 -18.44 26.10
N GLN A 767 -2.77 -18.92 26.93
CA GLN A 767 -2.69 -18.49 28.34
C GLN A 767 -2.37 -16.99 28.47
N LEU A 768 -1.49 -16.45 27.63
CA LEU A 768 -1.22 -15.00 27.57
C LEU A 768 -2.46 -14.20 27.18
N CYS A 769 -3.24 -14.69 26.21
CA CYS A 769 -4.52 -14.07 25.83
C CYS A 769 -5.54 -14.06 26.98
N TRP A 770 -5.48 -15.04 27.88
CA TRP A 770 -6.41 -15.18 29.00
C TRP A 770 -5.88 -14.65 30.35
N ALA A 771 -4.92 -13.72 30.30
CA ALA A 771 -4.45 -13.03 31.50
C ALA A 771 -5.62 -12.32 32.22
N PRO A 772 -5.70 -12.37 33.57
CA PRO A 772 -6.81 -11.79 34.32
C PRO A 772 -6.98 -10.30 34.09
N SER A 773 -5.87 -9.54 34.10
CA SER A 773 -5.91 -8.10 33.84
C SER A 773 -5.80 -7.82 32.33
N PRO A 774 -6.63 -6.93 31.76
CA PRO A 774 -6.58 -6.58 30.34
C PRO A 774 -5.21 -6.07 29.89
N GLN A 775 -4.49 -5.35 30.75
CA GLN A 775 -3.17 -4.76 30.44
C GLN A 775 -2.04 -5.77 30.34
N ASP A 776 -2.21 -6.96 30.93
CA ASP A 776 -1.23 -8.05 30.89
C ASP A 776 -1.39 -8.92 29.64
N ARG A 777 -2.48 -8.72 28.89
CA ARG A 777 -2.73 -9.41 27.62
C ARG A 777 -1.92 -8.75 26.50
N PRO A 778 -1.31 -9.54 25.59
CA PRO A 778 -0.56 -8.99 24.47
C PRO A 778 -1.48 -8.24 23.51
N ALA A 779 -1.03 -7.13 22.94
CA ALA A 779 -1.75 -6.49 21.84
C ALA A 779 -1.64 -7.36 20.56
N PHE A 780 -2.61 -7.26 19.65
CA PHE A 780 -2.54 -7.94 18.36
C PHE A 780 -1.26 -7.64 17.55
N SER A 781 -0.71 -6.42 17.66
CA SER A 781 0.57 -6.06 17.06
C SER A 781 1.77 -6.81 17.63
N ALA A 782 1.69 -7.27 18.88
CA ALA A 782 2.69 -8.12 19.53
C ALA A 782 2.42 -9.61 19.31
N LEU A 783 1.15 -10.01 19.13
CA LEU A 783 0.76 -11.38 18.78
C LEU A 783 1.23 -11.77 17.37
N SER A 784 1.18 -10.83 16.40
CA SER A 784 1.53 -11.13 15.00
C SER A 784 2.98 -11.63 14.83
N PRO A 785 4.03 -10.98 15.38
CA PRO A 785 5.40 -11.49 15.32
C PRO A 785 5.60 -12.82 16.07
N GLN A 786 4.87 -13.04 17.17
CA GLN A 786 4.95 -14.28 17.95
C GLN A 786 4.32 -15.45 17.17
N LEU A 787 3.14 -15.23 16.59
CA LEU A 787 2.54 -16.18 15.67
C LEU A 787 3.46 -16.43 14.46
N ASP A 788 4.10 -15.40 13.91
CA ASP A 788 5.08 -15.53 12.83
C ASP A 788 6.31 -16.35 13.24
N ALA A 789 6.75 -16.26 14.49
CA ALA A 789 7.85 -17.05 15.04
C ALA A 789 7.44 -18.50 15.25
N LEU A 790 6.24 -18.75 15.78
CA LEU A 790 5.60 -20.08 15.81
C LEU A 790 5.50 -20.69 14.41
N TRP A 791 5.21 -19.84 13.41
CA TRP A 791 5.13 -20.21 12.00
C TRP A 791 6.48 -20.51 11.34
N ARG A 792 7.60 -20.00 11.86
CA ARG A 792 8.96 -20.24 11.36
C ARG A 792 9.72 -21.32 12.15
N GLY A 793 9.24 -21.65 13.35
CA GLY A 793 9.97 -22.41 14.38
C GLY A 793 9.66 -23.90 14.51
N SER A 794 8.95 -24.56 13.59
CA SER A 794 8.83 -26.03 13.60
C SER A 794 9.80 -26.68 12.61
N PRO A 795 11.02 -27.06 13.02
CA PRO A 795 11.72 -28.20 12.41
C PRO A 795 11.16 -29.49 13.02
N GLY A 796 10.49 -30.31 12.21
CA GLY A 796 10.02 -31.67 12.57
C GLY A 796 8.57 -31.92 12.21
#